data_AF-A0A9E1Y668-F1
#
_entry.id   AF-A0A9E1Y668-F1
#
_cell.length_a   1.000
_cell.length_b   1.000
_cell.length_c   1.000
_cell.angle_alpha   90.00
_cell.angle_beta   90.00
_cell.angle_gamma   90.00
#
_symmetry.space_group_name_H-M   'P 1'
#
loop_
_entity.id
_entity.type
_entity.pdbx_description
1 polymer ?
#
loop_
_entity_poly.entity_id
_entity_poly.type
_entity_poly.pdbx_seq_one_letter_code
_entity_poly.pdbx_strand_id
1 'polypeptide(L)'
;IEAEPFISLFNIEINKSSKTQQDIQTIWNLESLGLMPEDEVRFHFELYDNDIISGPKKTISSTFIVRLPSLNDLFHTFNEKQEKIVDAVKIELEDIQKLKIELDKAELNLLKKDKVEWKDNQRMKETFESVKEQLDDFQSLAEQMDQLNNNSEKHQLFSKDLMDKFEDLQQLIEEIFSQDMLKNMDWMDEALDNMKPEELLSALDQLSKNIQQVEEELDRFLDIFKRVKAEQEVDELRKRLEQLVRNQDNIDQQIRQVNTETSSSKFIQLEQEQKINKREFDEIINSLEDAANDVKMFSRKTAQSLEKLSESEVTKSTEYHLEKTIESLNKQDPYIAMDESYASLSDLEKIQNEMNKILSEFQKETTRDMSSKFRLILKDLLSLSKSQESLKSETELIPRNSPRLNDLALEQQMIQNQLTQAMGNAISLSKETFLVSPEMGKMLGTAYAQMDVSKGKLVERNGNGSIVNQNEAITSLNEGSKIIIQNIKQMKDSGSASGYNEFLKQMEKMASKQQGINDQGMQLALGQMANSLKNSIMQQMLAQQKGVRQSLNKMINEMKNKGKQGLGDLNSISKEIDKVINDLEKKNYTESTSQSQKKILSRMLDSQTSMTQRGVDDKRKSETAEQVNLDGIIGMPKDLGQRQSFIINAMNKALNSGYSRDYQNMIRRYFNSLNQTQKGILSDTIQNKLPIEIIE
;
A
#
# COMPACT_ATOMS: atom_id res chain seq x y z
N ILE A 1 18.57 -14.06 35.50
CA ILE A 1 19.29 -13.52 34.32
C ILE A 1 20.77 -13.71 34.61
N GLU A 2 21.38 -14.74 34.03
CA GLU A 2 22.84 -14.93 34.00
C GLU A 2 23.23 -15.37 32.58
N ALA A 3 22.74 -14.63 31.58
CA ALA A 3 23.43 -14.58 30.29
C ALA A 3 24.39 -13.39 30.40
N GLU A 4 25.69 -13.62 30.23
CA GLU A 4 26.68 -12.53 30.28
C GLU A 4 26.28 -11.45 29.26
N PRO A 5 26.14 -10.18 29.68
CA PRO A 5 25.80 -9.12 28.75
C PRO A 5 26.93 -8.97 27.74
N PHE A 6 26.61 -9.07 26.44
CA PHE A 6 27.55 -8.71 25.38
C PHE A 6 27.83 -7.20 25.48
N ILE A 7 29.00 -6.83 25.98
CA ILE A 7 29.41 -5.43 26.11
C ILE A 7 30.21 -5.04 24.88
N SER A 8 29.66 -4.14 24.07
CA SER A 8 30.36 -3.49 22.95
C SER A 8 30.70 -2.05 23.33
N LEU A 9 31.98 -1.67 23.18
CA LEU A 9 32.45 -0.30 23.39
C LEU A 9 33.14 0.18 22.11
N PHE A 10 32.74 1.34 21.60
CA PHE A 10 33.42 2.00 20.50
C PHE A 10 33.52 3.50 20.75
N ASN A 11 34.62 4.09 20.30
CA ASN A 11 34.92 5.50 20.53
C ASN A 11 34.38 6.37 19.38
N ILE A 12 33.84 7.54 19.71
CA ILE A 12 33.40 8.54 18.74
C ILE A 12 34.34 9.75 18.86
N GLU A 13 34.99 10.13 17.77
CA GLU A 13 35.96 11.24 17.78
C GLU A 13 35.28 12.62 17.85
N ILE A 14 35.78 13.47 18.74
CA ILE A 14 35.31 14.86 18.92
C ILE A 14 36.25 15.80 18.16
N ASN A 15 35.86 16.13 16.93
CA ASN A 15 36.75 16.83 15.98
C ASN A 15 37.01 18.32 16.26
N LYS A 16 36.23 18.99 17.14
CA LYS A 16 36.40 20.43 17.43
C LYS A 16 36.46 20.71 18.93
N SER A 17 37.59 20.37 19.55
CA SER A 17 37.88 20.58 20.98
C SER A 17 37.81 22.04 21.47
N SER A 18 37.74 23.02 20.56
CA SER A 18 37.65 24.45 20.89
C SER A 18 36.22 25.01 21.00
N LYS A 19 35.19 24.22 20.64
CA LYS A 19 33.79 24.65 20.75
C LYS A 19 33.15 24.12 22.03
N THR A 20 32.35 24.96 22.68
CA THR A 20 31.56 24.60 23.87
C THR A 20 30.35 23.72 23.55
N GLN A 21 29.95 23.65 22.27
CA GLN A 21 28.90 22.79 21.76
C GLN A 21 29.24 22.33 20.34
N GLN A 22 28.98 21.06 20.05
CA GLN A 22 29.18 20.46 18.73
C GLN A 22 28.17 19.33 18.51
N ASP A 23 27.61 19.27 17.30
CA ASP A 23 26.82 18.13 16.84
C ASP A 23 27.74 17.10 16.18
N ILE A 24 27.54 15.83 16.53
CA ILE A 24 28.31 14.70 16.01
C ILE A 24 27.34 13.69 15.41
N GLN A 25 27.52 13.38 14.12
CA GLN A 25 26.79 12.33 13.44
C GLN A 25 27.68 11.11 13.32
N THR A 26 27.20 9.96 13.80
CA THR A 26 27.90 8.68 13.70
C THR A 26 26.92 7.59 13.30
N ILE A 27 27.40 6.60 12.57
CA ILE A 27 26.64 5.40 12.22
C ILE A 27 27.14 4.26 13.09
N TRP A 28 26.25 3.70 13.90
CA TRP A 28 26.55 2.51 14.68
C TRP A 28 26.01 1.28 13.94
N ASN A 29 26.90 0.42 13.45
CA ASN A 29 26.50 -0.85 12.86
C ASN A 29 26.23 -1.89 13.97
N LEU A 30 24.97 -2.33 14.08
CA LEU A 30 24.51 -3.33 15.06
C LEU A 30 24.53 -4.76 14.53
N GLU A 31 24.84 -4.97 13.25
CA GLU A 31 24.77 -6.29 12.59
C GLU A 31 25.67 -7.33 13.28
N SER A 32 26.82 -6.90 13.81
CA SER A 32 27.74 -7.78 14.54
C SER A 32 27.19 -8.29 15.88
N LEU A 33 26.11 -7.68 16.40
CA LEU A 33 25.47 -8.14 17.64
C LEU A 33 24.56 -9.36 17.40
N GLY A 34 24.25 -9.70 16.14
CA GLY A 34 23.41 -10.84 15.81
C GLY A 34 22.01 -10.77 16.42
N LEU A 35 21.45 -9.54 16.53
CA LEU A 35 20.17 -9.31 17.18
C LEU A 35 19.05 -10.10 16.49
N MET A 36 18.26 -10.80 17.30
CA MET A 36 16.99 -11.37 16.90
C MET A 36 15.88 -10.33 17.04
N PRO A 37 14.77 -10.47 16.30
CA PRO A 37 13.60 -9.63 16.51
C PRO A 37 13.16 -9.64 17.99
N GLU A 38 12.67 -8.50 18.46
CA GLU A 38 12.37 -8.18 19.85
C GLU A 38 13.57 -7.94 20.78
N ASP A 39 14.80 -8.20 20.36
CA ASP A 39 15.98 -7.92 21.18
C ASP A 39 16.12 -6.42 21.48
N GLU A 40 16.55 -6.13 22.71
CA GLU A 40 16.80 -4.77 23.19
C GLU A 40 18.30 -4.52 23.41
N VAL A 41 18.82 -3.52 22.71
CA VAL A 41 20.16 -2.98 22.93
C VAL A 41 20.05 -1.78 23.86
N ARG A 42 20.64 -1.89 25.05
CA ARG A 42 20.73 -0.81 26.02
C ARG A 42 22.10 -0.19 25.92
N PHE A 43 22.18 1.10 25.63
CA PHE A 43 23.45 1.81 25.47
C PHE A 43 23.42 3.18 26.17
N HIS A 44 24.60 3.70 26.49
CA HIS A 44 24.79 5.04 27.01
C HIS A 44 26.06 5.63 26.43
N PHE A 45 26.18 6.94 26.42
CA PHE A 45 27.39 7.63 26.02
C PHE A 45 28.24 7.96 27.25
N GLU A 46 29.55 7.77 27.11
CA GLU A 46 30.53 8.16 28.11
C GLU A 46 31.41 9.27 27.54
N LEU A 47 31.44 10.42 28.21
CA LEU A 47 32.29 11.53 27.83
C LEU A 47 33.41 11.69 28.85
N TYR A 48 34.65 11.75 28.35
CA TYR A 48 35.84 11.99 29.16
C TYR A 48 36.36 13.40 28.88
N ASP A 49 36.76 14.12 29.93
CA ASP A 49 37.46 15.41 29.78
C ASP A 49 38.93 15.22 29.36
N ASN A 50 39.62 16.33 29.12
CA ASN A 50 41.02 16.35 28.70
C ASN A 50 42.01 16.53 29.87
N ASP A 51 41.64 16.18 31.10
CA ASP A 51 42.52 16.30 32.27
C ASP A 51 43.61 15.21 32.27
N ILE A 52 44.76 15.54 31.68
CA ILE A 52 45.93 14.65 31.60
C ILE A 52 46.75 14.66 32.91
N ILE A 53 46.52 15.62 33.81
CA ILE A 53 47.33 15.80 35.03
C ILE A 53 46.75 15.01 36.20
N SER A 54 45.45 15.11 36.45
CA SER A 54 44.75 14.40 37.53
C SER A 54 44.16 13.06 37.09
N GLY A 55 44.06 12.86 35.77
CA GLY A 55 43.30 11.77 35.16
C GLY A 55 41.95 12.26 34.61
N PRO A 56 41.49 11.77 33.44
CA PRO A 56 40.26 12.23 32.82
C PRO A 56 39.04 12.03 33.70
N LYS A 57 38.19 13.04 33.84
CA LYS A 57 36.89 12.93 34.50
C LYS A 57 35.84 12.45 33.52
N LYS A 58 34.94 11.59 33.99
CA LYS A 58 33.90 10.92 33.19
C LYS A 58 32.52 11.46 33.54
N THR A 59 31.69 11.68 32.52
CA THR A 59 30.24 11.86 32.64
C THR A 59 29.52 10.82 31.79
N ILE A 60 28.34 10.38 32.23
CA ILE A 60 27.54 9.35 31.56
C ILE A 60 26.16 9.93 31.19
N SER A 61 25.66 9.64 29.99
CA SER A 61 24.31 10.02 29.57
C SER A 61 23.23 9.19 30.27
N SER A 62 21.96 9.52 30.04
CA SER A 62 20.88 8.55 30.26
C SER A 62 21.09 7.28 29.43
N THR A 63 20.54 6.16 29.89
CA THR A 63 20.49 4.92 29.10
C THR A 63 19.43 5.03 28.02
N PHE A 64 19.83 4.75 26.78
CA PHE A 64 18.97 4.63 25.61
C PHE A 64 18.68 3.16 25.33
N ILE A 65 17.54 2.89 24.70
CA ILE A 65 17.10 1.55 24.35
C ILE A 65 16.76 1.55 22.87
N VAL A 66 17.38 0.66 22.11
CA VAL A 66 17.01 0.33 20.73
C VAL A 66 16.42 -1.07 20.75
N ARG A 67 15.20 -1.23 20.23
CA ARG A 67 14.54 -2.53 20.09
C ARG A 67 14.40 -2.85 18.62
N LEU A 68 14.79 -4.06 18.21
CA LEU A 68 14.57 -4.52 16.85
C LEU A 68 13.09 -4.96 16.71
N PRO A 69 12.27 -4.33 15.85
CA PRO A 69 10.86 -4.71 15.74
C PRO A 69 10.69 -6.11 15.13
N SER A 70 9.70 -6.85 15.61
CA SER A 70 9.24 -8.09 15.00
C SER A 70 8.42 -7.83 13.74
N LEU A 71 8.22 -8.87 12.93
CA LEU A 71 7.32 -8.79 11.78
C LEU A 71 5.89 -8.44 12.21
N ASN A 72 5.44 -8.97 13.35
CA ASN A 72 4.17 -8.61 13.96
C ASN A 72 4.11 -7.12 14.35
N ASP A 73 5.16 -6.57 14.98
CA ASP A 73 5.22 -5.14 15.34
C ASP A 73 5.10 -4.24 14.10
N LEU A 74 5.75 -4.63 12.99
CA LEU A 74 5.67 -3.90 11.72
C LEU A 74 4.26 -3.92 11.14
N PHE A 75 3.59 -5.08 11.15
CA PHE A 75 2.20 -5.18 10.69
C PHE A 75 1.22 -4.45 11.61
N HIS A 76 1.34 -4.56 12.94
CA HIS A 76 0.53 -3.76 13.86
C HIS A 76 0.68 -2.26 13.62
N THR A 77 1.92 -1.78 13.45
CA THR A 77 2.18 -0.36 13.15
C THR A 77 1.54 0.04 11.81
N PHE A 78 1.58 -0.83 10.82
CA PHE A 78 0.93 -0.61 9.53
C PHE A 78 -0.60 -0.55 9.68
N ASN A 79 -1.20 -1.52 10.38
CA ASN A 79 -2.64 -1.63 10.60
C ASN A 79 -3.18 -0.43 11.40
N GLU A 80 -2.45 0.07 12.41
CA GLU A 80 -2.82 1.28 13.14
C GLU A 80 -2.85 2.54 12.25
N LYS A 81 -1.87 2.68 11.35
CA LYS A 81 -1.87 3.79 10.39
C LYS A 81 -2.98 3.65 9.35
N GLN A 82 -3.26 2.43 8.92
CA GLN A 82 -4.34 2.10 7.99
C GLN A 82 -5.71 2.49 8.58
N GLU A 83 -5.98 2.17 9.85
CA GLU A 83 -7.22 2.58 10.53
C GLU A 83 -7.35 4.11 10.64
N LYS A 84 -6.24 4.81 10.91
CA LYS A 84 -6.26 6.29 10.94
C LYS A 84 -6.62 6.90 9.58
N ILE A 85 -6.14 6.32 8.49
CA ILE A 85 -6.50 6.75 7.12
C ILE A 85 -7.99 6.52 6.87
N VAL A 86 -8.52 5.36 7.26
CA VAL A 86 -9.96 5.04 7.14
C VAL A 86 -10.81 6.05 7.91
N ASP A 87 -10.42 6.38 9.14
CA ASP A 87 -11.17 7.33 9.96
C ASP A 87 -11.04 8.77 9.46
N ALA A 88 -9.86 9.18 9.00
CA ALA A 88 -9.66 10.49 8.37
C ALA A 88 -10.56 10.67 7.14
N VAL A 89 -10.62 9.67 6.26
CA VAL A 89 -11.48 9.69 5.06
C VAL A 89 -12.97 9.75 5.42
N LYS A 90 -13.41 9.06 6.48
CA LYS A 90 -14.81 9.15 6.94
C LYS A 90 -15.15 10.55 7.44
N ILE A 91 -14.26 11.16 8.23
CA ILE A 91 -14.45 12.53 8.73
C ILE A 91 -14.55 13.50 7.54
N GLU A 92 -13.63 13.36 6.60
CA GLU A 92 -13.58 14.20 5.41
C GLU A 92 -14.83 14.05 4.53
N LEU A 93 -15.33 12.82 4.36
CA LEU A 93 -16.63 12.58 3.69
C LEU A 93 -17.79 13.31 4.37
N GLU A 94 -17.84 13.30 5.71
CA GLU A 94 -18.88 14.02 6.46
C GLU A 94 -18.77 15.54 6.29
N ASP A 95 -17.55 16.07 6.24
CA ASP A 95 -17.30 17.50 6.11
C ASP A 95 -17.57 17.99 4.68
N ILE A 96 -17.22 17.21 3.66
CA ILE A 96 -17.62 17.45 2.26
C ILE A 96 -19.15 17.45 2.09
N GLN A 97 -19.86 16.54 2.74
CA GLN A 97 -21.32 16.52 2.71
C GLN A 97 -21.93 17.78 3.33
N LYS A 98 -21.36 18.28 4.44
CA LYS A 98 -21.78 19.55 5.04
C LYS A 98 -21.50 20.71 4.09
N LEU A 99 -20.31 20.75 3.50
CA LEU A 99 -19.88 21.79 2.57
C LEU A 99 -20.79 21.88 1.35
N LYS A 100 -21.16 20.73 0.76
CA LYS A 100 -22.14 20.66 -0.34
C LYS A 100 -23.48 21.29 0.04
N ILE A 101 -24.00 20.97 1.23
CA ILE A 101 -25.25 21.55 1.73
C ILE A 101 -25.13 23.08 1.90
N GLU A 102 -23.97 23.59 2.30
CA GLU A 102 -23.73 25.03 2.43
C GLU A 102 -23.64 25.73 1.06
N LEU A 103 -22.98 25.11 0.08
CA LEU A 103 -22.92 25.60 -1.30
C LEU A 103 -24.31 25.67 -1.93
N ASP A 104 -25.12 24.62 -1.81
CA ASP A 104 -26.50 24.60 -2.34
C ASP A 104 -27.37 25.69 -1.68
N LYS A 105 -27.18 25.93 -0.37
CA LYS A 105 -27.86 27.03 0.34
C LYS A 105 -27.39 28.39 -0.17
N ALA A 106 -26.10 28.56 -0.44
CA ALA A 106 -25.54 29.79 -0.98
C ALA A 106 -26.12 30.09 -2.37
N GLU A 107 -26.16 29.08 -3.25
CA GLU A 107 -26.76 29.17 -4.59
C GLU A 107 -28.24 29.56 -4.52
N LEU A 108 -29.03 28.87 -3.69
CA LEU A 108 -30.46 29.15 -3.51
C LEU A 108 -30.74 30.55 -2.95
N ASN A 109 -29.86 31.07 -2.08
CA ASN A 109 -30.01 32.42 -1.54
C ASN A 109 -29.69 33.48 -2.59
N LEU A 110 -28.68 33.22 -3.42
CA LEU A 110 -28.28 34.09 -4.51
C LEU A 110 -29.35 34.15 -5.62
N LEU A 111 -29.99 33.01 -5.94
CA LEU A 111 -31.14 32.95 -6.86
C LEU A 111 -32.36 33.77 -6.41
N LYS A 112 -32.52 34.00 -5.10
CA LYS A 112 -33.67 34.73 -4.53
C LYS A 112 -33.45 36.24 -4.43
N LYS A 113 -32.24 36.73 -4.70
CA LYS A 113 -31.87 38.13 -4.47
C LYS A 113 -31.32 38.76 -5.75
N ASP A 114 -31.83 39.94 -6.10
CA ASP A 114 -31.34 40.73 -7.24
C ASP A 114 -29.96 41.38 -6.98
N LYS A 115 -29.52 41.46 -5.71
CA LYS A 115 -28.23 42.03 -5.30
C LYS A 115 -27.62 41.24 -4.15
N VAL A 116 -26.30 41.03 -4.22
CA VAL A 116 -25.51 40.40 -3.16
C VAL A 116 -25.27 41.42 -2.04
N GLU A 117 -25.67 41.08 -0.81
CA GLU A 117 -25.39 41.91 0.36
C GLU A 117 -24.01 41.55 0.92
N TRP A 118 -23.38 42.47 1.65
CA TRP A 118 -22.08 42.23 2.28
C TRP A 118 -22.06 40.96 3.16
N LYS A 119 -23.17 40.68 3.85
CA LYS A 119 -23.33 39.47 4.67
C LYS A 119 -23.32 38.18 3.83
N ASP A 120 -23.82 38.23 2.61
CA ASP A 120 -23.80 37.08 1.69
C ASP A 120 -22.37 36.86 1.16
N ASN A 121 -21.63 37.93 0.84
CA ASN A 121 -20.20 37.85 0.50
C ASN A 121 -19.36 37.25 1.62
N GLN A 122 -19.59 37.66 2.86
CA GLN A 122 -18.87 37.12 4.01
C GLN A 122 -19.10 35.61 4.17
N ARG A 123 -20.35 35.16 4.01
CA ARG A 123 -20.69 33.72 4.06
C ARG A 123 -20.05 32.92 2.92
N MET A 124 -20.06 33.46 1.71
CA MET A 124 -19.39 32.81 0.58
C MET A 124 -17.89 32.68 0.83
N LYS A 125 -17.26 33.74 1.36
CA LYS A 125 -15.86 33.70 1.76
C LYS A 125 -15.57 32.64 2.82
N GLU A 126 -16.41 32.52 3.85
CA GLU A 126 -16.32 31.44 4.84
C GLU A 126 -16.44 30.05 4.20
N THR A 127 -17.38 29.87 3.27
CA THR A 127 -17.58 28.60 2.54
C THR A 127 -16.34 28.25 1.71
N PHE A 128 -15.74 29.23 1.03
CA PHE A 128 -14.53 29.02 0.23
C PHE A 128 -13.30 28.74 1.09
N GLU A 129 -13.19 29.38 2.26
CA GLU A 129 -12.13 29.06 3.21
C GLU A 129 -12.24 27.60 3.69
N SER A 130 -13.46 27.14 3.97
CA SER A 130 -13.69 25.72 4.29
C SER A 130 -13.31 24.79 3.14
N VAL A 131 -13.57 25.14 1.87
CA VAL A 131 -13.07 24.36 0.72
C VAL A 131 -11.54 24.27 0.71
N LYS A 132 -10.84 25.36 1.04
CA LYS A 132 -9.37 25.39 1.12
C LYS A 132 -8.83 24.52 2.27
N GLU A 133 -9.47 24.59 3.43
CA GLU A 133 -9.10 23.76 4.59
C GLU A 133 -9.22 22.26 4.26
N GLN A 134 -10.31 21.86 3.61
CA GLN A 134 -10.51 20.48 3.17
C GLN A 134 -9.41 20.03 2.17
N LEU A 135 -9.01 20.89 1.22
CA LEU A 135 -7.89 20.58 0.32
C LEU A 135 -6.57 20.31 1.05
N ASP A 136 -6.27 21.08 2.09
CA ASP A 136 -5.07 20.88 2.90
C ASP A 136 -5.16 19.53 3.67
N ASP A 137 -6.34 19.18 4.17
CA ASP A 137 -6.60 17.89 4.83
C ASP A 137 -6.40 16.70 3.87
N PHE A 138 -6.78 16.84 2.59
CA PHE A 138 -6.49 15.82 1.57
C PHE A 138 -5.02 15.70 1.22
N GLN A 139 -4.29 16.82 1.16
CA GLN A 139 -2.85 16.76 0.95
C GLN A 139 -2.18 16.00 2.10
N SER A 140 -2.60 16.26 3.34
CA SER A 140 -2.17 15.50 4.51
C SER A 140 -2.53 14.00 4.41
N LEU A 141 -3.71 13.67 3.88
CA LEU A 141 -4.11 12.28 3.63
C LEU A 141 -3.22 11.60 2.59
N ALA A 142 -2.91 12.28 1.48
CA ALA A 142 -2.00 11.77 0.45
C ALA A 142 -0.59 11.54 1.01
N GLU A 143 -0.07 12.48 1.81
CA GLU A 143 1.22 12.33 2.50
C GLU A 143 1.23 11.17 3.50
N GLN A 144 0.15 10.96 4.25
CA GLN A 144 0.01 9.81 5.15
C GLN A 144 -0.01 8.49 4.39
N MET A 145 -0.67 8.46 3.22
CA MET A 145 -0.70 7.29 2.33
C MET A 145 0.69 7.00 1.75
N ASP A 146 1.41 8.02 1.28
CA ASP A 146 2.78 7.90 0.80
C ASP A 146 3.72 7.36 1.90
N GLN A 147 3.60 7.89 3.13
CA GLN A 147 4.37 7.39 4.27
C GLN A 147 4.03 5.95 4.64
N LEU A 148 2.75 5.55 4.55
CA LEU A 148 2.31 4.18 4.76
C LEU A 148 2.95 3.24 3.72
N ASN A 149 2.90 3.64 2.44
CA ASN A 149 3.43 2.89 1.31
C ASN A 149 4.95 2.74 1.40
N ASN A 150 5.67 3.84 1.62
CA ASN A 150 7.13 3.86 1.74
C ASN A 150 7.64 2.99 2.90
N ASN A 151 6.97 3.04 4.06
CA ASN A 151 7.33 2.20 5.20
C ASN A 151 7.11 0.72 4.89
N SER A 152 5.99 0.39 4.25
CA SER A 152 5.67 -0.99 3.90
C SER A 152 6.62 -1.56 2.84
N GLU A 153 6.95 -0.78 1.80
CA GLU A 153 7.87 -1.18 0.74
C GLU A 153 9.28 -1.40 1.29
N LYS A 154 9.77 -0.48 2.14
CA LYS A 154 11.09 -0.58 2.79
C LYS A 154 11.27 -1.91 3.53
N HIS A 155 10.21 -2.38 4.17
CA HIS A 155 10.21 -3.62 4.94
C HIS A 155 9.66 -4.83 4.16
N GLN A 156 9.26 -4.64 2.90
CA GLN A 156 8.68 -5.68 2.03
C GLN A 156 7.52 -6.44 2.70
N LEU A 157 6.71 -5.71 3.47
CA LEU A 157 5.67 -6.29 4.33
C LEU A 157 4.60 -7.01 3.52
N PHE A 158 4.28 -6.52 2.32
CA PHE A 158 3.23 -7.08 1.47
C PHE A 158 3.72 -7.64 0.15
N SER A 159 2.86 -8.42 -0.49
CA SER A 159 3.08 -8.76 -1.89
C SER A 159 3.07 -7.50 -2.75
N LYS A 160 3.77 -7.57 -3.88
CA LYS A 160 3.82 -6.47 -4.84
C LYS A 160 2.44 -6.07 -5.38
N ASP A 161 1.57 -7.05 -5.61
CA ASP A 161 0.17 -6.81 -6.04
C ASP A 161 -0.60 -5.96 -5.03
N LEU A 162 -0.32 -6.16 -3.75
CA LEU A 162 -0.97 -5.41 -2.68
C LEU A 162 -0.38 -4.00 -2.52
N MET A 163 0.94 -3.84 -2.66
CA MET A 163 1.56 -2.51 -2.77
C MET A 163 1.05 -1.75 -4.00
N ASP A 164 0.90 -2.47 -5.12
CA ASP A 164 0.14 -2.13 -6.33
C ASP A 164 -1.13 -1.31 -6.03
N LYS A 165 -2.02 -1.95 -5.27
CA LYS A 165 -3.34 -1.42 -4.92
C LYS A 165 -3.25 -0.24 -3.96
N PHE A 166 -2.30 -0.24 -3.04
CA PHE A 166 -2.10 0.89 -2.15
C PHE A 166 -1.55 2.12 -2.88
N GLU A 167 -0.75 1.91 -3.94
CA GLU A 167 -0.34 2.98 -4.85
C GLU A 167 -1.52 3.49 -5.70
N ASP A 168 -2.36 2.60 -6.24
CA ASP A 168 -3.58 2.99 -6.96
C ASP A 168 -4.55 3.78 -6.06
N LEU A 169 -4.63 3.43 -4.76
CA LEU A 169 -5.38 4.16 -3.75
C LEU A 169 -4.76 5.55 -3.51
N GLN A 170 -3.45 5.66 -3.41
CA GLN A 170 -2.74 6.95 -3.32
C GLN A 170 -3.01 7.81 -4.56
N GLN A 171 -2.88 7.24 -5.76
CA GLN A 171 -3.16 7.95 -7.00
C GLN A 171 -4.63 8.39 -7.08
N LEU A 172 -5.57 7.59 -6.59
CA LEU A 172 -6.97 7.99 -6.52
C LEU A 172 -7.12 9.25 -5.64
N ILE A 173 -6.48 9.31 -4.46
CA ILE A 173 -6.48 10.51 -3.61
C ILE A 173 -5.89 11.72 -4.37
N GLU A 174 -4.78 11.54 -5.07
CA GLU A 174 -4.15 12.62 -5.85
C GLU A 174 -5.02 13.09 -7.03
N GLU A 175 -5.81 12.19 -7.63
CA GLU A 175 -6.69 12.48 -8.76
C GLU A 175 -8.04 13.08 -8.37
N ILE A 176 -8.50 12.89 -7.11
CA ILE A 176 -9.76 13.41 -6.60
C ILE A 176 -9.84 14.94 -6.79
N PHE A 177 -8.73 15.65 -6.61
CA PHE A 177 -8.62 17.09 -6.88
C PHE A 177 -7.85 17.37 -8.16
N SER A 178 -8.58 17.45 -9.27
CA SER A 178 -8.00 17.83 -10.56
C SER A 178 -7.34 19.23 -10.51
N GLN A 179 -6.29 19.46 -11.31
CA GLN A 179 -5.70 20.80 -11.46
C GLN A 179 -6.69 21.87 -11.92
N ASP A 180 -7.77 21.46 -12.59
CA ASP A 180 -8.84 22.37 -13.00
C ASP A 180 -9.65 22.86 -11.79
N MET A 181 -9.84 22.02 -10.77
CA MET A 181 -10.48 22.43 -9.51
C MET A 181 -9.63 23.45 -8.76
N LEU A 182 -8.31 23.24 -8.68
CA LEU A 182 -7.38 24.20 -8.07
C LEU A 182 -7.35 25.55 -8.79
N LYS A 183 -7.32 25.55 -10.13
CA LYS A 183 -7.38 26.78 -10.93
C LYS A 183 -8.69 27.55 -10.75
N ASN A 184 -9.79 26.83 -10.58
CA ASN A 184 -11.08 27.45 -10.34
C ASN A 184 -11.12 28.16 -8.98
N MET A 185 -10.30 27.76 -8.00
CA MET A 185 -10.23 28.46 -6.71
C MET A 185 -9.49 29.79 -6.77
N ASP A 186 -8.39 29.87 -7.52
CA ASP A 186 -7.70 31.15 -7.77
C ASP A 186 -8.63 32.15 -8.47
N TRP A 187 -9.44 31.66 -9.42
CA TRP A 187 -10.47 32.45 -10.08
C TRP A 187 -11.59 32.88 -9.13
N MET A 188 -11.96 32.06 -8.14
CA MET A 188 -13.01 32.38 -7.15
C MET A 188 -12.60 33.51 -6.20
N ASP A 189 -11.32 33.56 -5.79
CA ASP A 189 -10.79 34.68 -5.00
C ASP A 189 -10.89 36.00 -5.78
N GLU A 190 -10.60 35.99 -7.09
CA GLU A 190 -10.79 37.17 -7.96
C GLU A 190 -12.27 37.53 -8.19
N ALA A 191 -13.14 36.51 -8.27
CA ALA A 191 -14.57 36.67 -8.52
C ALA A 191 -15.30 37.35 -7.34
N LEU A 192 -14.97 36.97 -6.10
CA LEU A 192 -15.54 37.54 -4.88
C LEU A 192 -15.35 39.06 -4.75
N ASP A 193 -14.23 39.57 -5.28
CA ASP A 193 -13.85 40.97 -5.14
C ASP A 193 -14.48 41.87 -6.22
N ASN A 194 -14.90 41.34 -7.39
CA ASN A 194 -15.22 42.19 -8.56
C ASN A 194 -16.40 41.73 -9.46
N MET A 195 -17.07 40.60 -9.23
CA MET A 195 -17.99 40.00 -10.21
C MET A 195 -19.51 40.18 -9.94
N LYS A 196 -20.31 39.91 -10.97
CA LYS A 196 -21.78 39.99 -10.97
C LYS A 196 -22.42 38.73 -10.36
N PRO A 197 -23.66 38.81 -9.83
CA PRO A 197 -24.38 37.67 -9.24
C PRO A 197 -24.47 36.43 -10.16
N GLU A 198 -24.58 36.64 -11.47
CA GLU A 198 -24.71 35.58 -12.49
C GLU A 198 -23.43 34.75 -12.63
N GLU A 199 -22.27 35.38 -12.55
CA GLU A 199 -20.96 34.72 -12.63
C GLU A 199 -20.69 33.93 -11.34
N LEU A 200 -21.06 34.49 -10.19
CA LEU A 200 -21.00 33.80 -8.88
C LEU A 200 -21.93 32.58 -8.84
N LEU A 201 -23.15 32.67 -9.38
CA LEU A 201 -24.05 31.52 -9.49
C LEU A 201 -23.44 30.38 -10.30
N SER A 202 -22.87 30.69 -11.47
CA SER A 202 -22.20 29.67 -12.30
C SER A 202 -20.98 29.07 -11.59
N ALA A 203 -20.24 29.87 -10.82
CA ALA A 203 -19.11 29.41 -10.04
C ALA A 203 -19.53 28.42 -8.94
N LEU A 204 -20.58 28.76 -8.20
CA LEU A 204 -21.13 27.93 -7.12
C LEU A 204 -21.71 26.61 -7.66
N ASP A 205 -22.41 26.64 -8.80
CA ASP A 205 -22.92 25.42 -9.45
C ASP A 205 -21.77 24.50 -9.92
N GLN A 206 -20.72 25.06 -10.52
CA GLN A 206 -19.54 24.27 -10.91
C GLN A 206 -18.82 23.70 -9.70
N LEU A 207 -18.64 24.48 -8.64
CA LEU A 207 -18.00 24.00 -7.42
C LEU A 207 -18.84 22.92 -6.73
N SER A 208 -20.16 23.11 -6.60
CA SER A 208 -21.06 22.09 -6.03
C SER A 208 -20.97 20.77 -6.79
N LYS A 209 -20.92 20.81 -8.13
CA LYS A 209 -20.70 19.62 -8.97
C LYS A 209 -19.34 18.97 -8.75
N ASN A 210 -18.27 19.76 -8.65
CA ASN A 210 -16.93 19.23 -8.38
C ASN A 210 -16.87 18.59 -6.99
N ILE A 211 -17.44 19.23 -5.97
CA ILE A 211 -17.53 18.71 -4.60
C ILE A 211 -18.35 17.42 -4.55
N GLN A 212 -19.45 17.33 -5.31
CA GLN A 212 -20.19 16.08 -5.46
C GLN A 212 -19.32 14.98 -6.09
N GLN A 213 -18.52 15.30 -7.12
CA GLN A 213 -17.63 14.31 -7.73
C GLN A 213 -16.56 13.84 -6.72
N VAL A 214 -16.01 14.75 -5.93
CA VAL A 214 -15.06 14.43 -4.86
C VAL A 214 -15.71 13.50 -3.83
N GLU A 215 -16.94 13.80 -3.37
CA GLU A 215 -17.72 12.95 -2.47
C GLU A 215 -17.84 11.51 -3.03
N GLU A 216 -18.21 11.38 -4.32
CA GLU A 216 -18.39 10.09 -4.98
C GLU A 216 -17.07 9.30 -5.13
N GLU A 217 -15.97 9.98 -5.43
CA GLU A 217 -14.64 9.33 -5.55
C GLU A 217 -14.05 8.96 -4.18
N LEU A 218 -14.37 9.68 -3.10
CA LEU A 218 -13.98 9.30 -1.73
C LEU A 218 -14.75 8.12 -1.18
N ASP A 219 -16.05 8.07 -1.45
CA ASP A 219 -16.87 6.89 -1.20
C ASP A 219 -16.26 5.66 -1.87
N ARG A 220 -15.91 5.83 -3.17
CA ARG A 220 -15.24 4.79 -3.96
C ARG A 220 -13.89 4.42 -3.39
N PHE A 221 -13.06 5.40 -3.01
CA PHE A 221 -11.78 5.16 -2.35
C PHE A 221 -11.99 4.30 -1.10
N LEU A 222 -12.91 4.68 -0.23
CA LEU A 222 -13.14 4.01 1.05
C LEU A 222 -13.61 2.56 0.86
N ASP A 223 -14.52 2.31 -0.09
CA ASP A 223 -15.01 0.97 -0.40
C ASP A 223 -13.90 0.08 -0.97
N ILE A 224 -13.10 0.60 -1.90
CA ILE A 224 -11.96 -0.14 -2.43
C ILE A 224 -10.89 -0.36 -1.35
N PHE A 225 -10.59 0.66 -0.56
CA PHE A 225 -9.60 0.59 0.53
C PHE A 225 -9.93 -0.52 1.52
N LYS A 226 -11.18 -0.59 2.00
CA LYS A 226 -11.61 -1.67 2.91
C LYS A 226 -11.46 -3.06 2.30
N ARG A 227 -11.70 -3.18 0.99
CA ARG A 227 -11.51 -4.44 0.28
C ARG A 227 -10.04 -4.82 0.17
N VAL A 228 -9.18 -3.85 -0.12
CA VAL A 228 -7.72 -4.03 -0.19
C VAL A 228 -7.18 -4.41 1.19
N LYS A 229 -7.65 -3.74 2.26
CA LYS A 229 -7.39 -4.09 3.66
C LYS A 229 -7.75 -5.54 3.98
N ALA A 230 -8.96 -5.99 3.62
CA ALA A 230 -9.36 -7.37 3.86
C ALA A 230 -8.47 -8.39 3.13
N GLU A 231 -7.99 -8.06 1.92
CA GLU A 231 -7.00 -8.90 1.23
C GLU A 231 -5.61 -8.84 1.90
N GLN A 232 -5.24 -7.67 2.42
CA GLN A 232 -4.00 -7.44 3.15
C GLN A 232 -3.91 -8.27 4.42
N GLU A 233 -4.96 -8.34 5.22
CA GLU A 233 -4.98 -9.12 6.47
C GLU A 233 -4.77 -10.62 6.19
N VAL A 234 -5.37 -11.14 5.12
CA VAL A 234 -5.18 -12.53 4.70
C VAL A 234 -3.75 -12.78 4.20
N ASP A 235 -3.14 -11.83 3.46
CA ASP A 235 -1.73 -11.94 3.02
C ASP A 235 -0.74 -11.80 4.18
N GLU A 236 -1.03 -10.92 5.14
CA GLU A 236 -0.27 -10.76 6.38
C GLU A 236 -0.19 -12.09 7.14
N LEU A 237 -1.33 -12.70 7.43
CA LEU A 237 -1.42 -13.98 8.13
C LEU A 237 -0.60 -15.08 7.45
N ARG A 238 -0.69 -15.15 6.11
CA ARG A 238 0.11 -16.08 5.31
C ARG A 238 1.61 -15.83 5.47
N LYS A 239 2.07 -14.58 5.39
CA LYS A 239 3.49 -14.22 5.53
C LYS A 239 4.02 -14.47 6.94
N ARG A 240 3.23 -14.15 7.97
CA ARG A 240 3.58 -14.41 9.37
C ARG A 240 3.70 -15.91 9.63
N LEU A 241 2.76 -16.72 9.12
CA LEU A 241 2.86 -18.19 9.17
C LEU A 241 4.06 -18.74 8.40
N GLU A 242 4.38 -18.18 7.22
CA GLU A 242 5.59 -18.55 6.46
C GLU A 242 6.87 -18.29 7.25
N GLN A 243 6.97 -17.15 7.92
CA GLN A 243 8.11 -16.83 8.76
C GLN A 243 8.16 -17.73 10.01
N LEU A 244 7.01 -17.99 10.64
CA LEU A 244 6.92 -18.86 11.81
C LEU A 244 7.36 -20.30 11.48
N VAL A 245 6.92 -20.86 10.35
CA VAL A 245 7.37 -22.19 9.89
C VAL A 245 8.88 -22.23 9.70
N ARG A 246 9.48 -21.21 9.06
CA ARG A 246 10.94 -21.12 8.87
C ARG A 246 11.70 -21.02 10.19
N ASN A 247 11.18 -20.22 11.13
CA ASN A 247 11.77 -20.09 12.45
C ASN A 247 11.67 -21.43 13.21
N GLN A 248 10.53 -22.11 13.15
CA GLN A 248 10.35 -23.41 13.81
C GLN A 248 11.24 -24.49 13.21
N ASP A 249 11.42 -24.53 11.88
CA ASP A 249 12.36 -25.45 11.22
C ASP A 249 13.81 -25.22 11.69
N ASN A 250 14.22 -23.96 11.83
CA ASN A 250 15.54 -23.64 12.37
C ASN A 250 15.69 -24.12 13.82
N ILE A 251 14.70 -23.83 14.68
CA ILE A 251 14.73 -24.29 16.08
C ILE A 251 14.76 -25.81 16.15
N ASP A 252 13.94 -26.51 15.35
CA ASP A 252 13.92 -27.98 15.26
C ASP A 252 15.30 -28.54 14.87
N GLN A 253 15.94 -27.96 13.86
CA GLN A 253 17.29 -28.36 13.44
C GLN A 253 18.33 -28.12 14.52
N GLN A 254 18.22 -27.04 15.29
CA GLN A 254 19.11 -26.79 16.43
C GLN A 254 18.86 -27.78 17.58
N ILE A 255 17.60 -28.07 17.90
CA ILE A 255 17.22 -29.06 18.94
C ILE A 255 17.79 -30.45 18.59
N ARG A 256 17.76 -30.85 17.32
CA ARG A 256 18.36 -32.13 16.85
C ARG A 256 19.87 -32.24 17.08
N GLN A 257 20.56 -31.11 17.23
CA GLN A 257 22.01 -31.07 17.50
C GLN A 257 22.30 -31.13 19.01
N VAL A 258 21.28 -30.94 19.86
CA VAL A 258 21.39 -30.98 21.31
C VAL A 258 21.30 -32.41 21.81
N ASN A 259 22.06 -32.71 22.85
CA ASN A 259 22.07 -33.99 23.55
C ASN A 259 22.20 -33.78 25.06
N THR A 260 22.27 -34.88 25.82
CA THR A 260 22.36 -34.84 27.30
C THR A 260 23.66 -34.22 27.84
N GLU A 261 24.68 -34.05 27.00
CA GLU A 261 25.97 -33.43 27.37
C GLU A 261 26.03 -31.94 26.99
N THR A 262 24.99 -31.41 26.35
CA THR A 262 24.94 -30.02 25.90
C THR A 262 24.81 -29.06 27.08
N SER A 263 25.46 -27.91 27.01
CA SER A 263 25.45 -26.90 28.06
C SER A 263 24.04 -26.37 28.35
N SER A 264 23.73 -26.19 29.64
CA SER A 264 22.46 -25.61 30.14
C SER A 264 22.10 -24.28 29.45
N SER A 265 23.09 -23.43 29.15
CA SER A 265 22.88 -22.16 28.43
C SER A 265 22.24 -22.32 27.05
N LYS A 266 22.54 -23.41 26.32
CA LYS A 266 21.97 -23.67 25.00
C LYS A 266 20.51 -24.10 25.08
N PHE A 267 20.14 -24.88 26.11
CA PHE A 267 18.75 -25.21 26.39
C PHE A 267 17.93 -23.96 26.73
N ILE A 268 18.46 -23.07 27.57
CA ILE A 268 17.81 -21.80 27.93
C ILE A 268 17.61 -20.93 26.68
N GLN A 269 18.61 -20.84 25.80
CA GLN A 269 18.48 -20.10 24.54
C GLN A 269 17.35 -20.66 23.67
N LEU A 270 17.33 -21.97 23.42
CA LEU A 270 16.30 -22.62 22.59
C LEU A 270 14.91 -22.49 23.22
N GLU A 271 14.81 -22.57 24.56
CA GLU A 271 13.55 -22.34 25.27
C GLU A 271 13.02 -20.92 25.04
N GLN A 272 13.90 -19.92 25.03
CA GLN A 272 13.54 -18.52 24.76
C GLN A 272 13.09 -18.32 23.31
N GLU A 273 13.83 -18.86 22.35
CA GLU A 273 13.46 -18.83 20.92
C GLU A 273 12.09 -19.53 20.71
N GLN A 274 11.86 -20.68 21.34
CA GLN A 274 10.60 -21.40 21.27
C GLN A 274 9.43 -20.63 21.89
N LYS A 275 9.66 -19.90 23.00
CA LYS A 275 8.66 -19.01 23.62
C LYS A 275 8.25 -17.86 22.70
N ILE A 276 9.20 -17.31 21.92
CA ILE A 276 8.91 -16.26 20.93
C ILE A 276 8.02 -16.85 19.81
N ASN A 277 8.38 -18.02 19.28
CA ASN A 277 7.55 -18.71 18.27
C ASN A 277 6.14 -19.03 18.78
N LYS A 278 5.99 -19.51 20.03
CA LYS A 278 4.66 -19.74 20.61
C LYS A 278 3.85 -18.45 20.69
N ARG A 279 4.45 -17.35 21.15
CA ARG A 279 3.74 -16.06 21.23
C ARG A 279 3.29 -15.59 19.85
N GLU A 280 4.15 -15.68 18.85
CA GLU A 280 3.79 -15.33 17.47
C GLU A 280 2.64 -16.20 16.94
N PHE A 281 2.66 -17.50 17.25
CA PHE A 281 1.55 -18.39 16.92
C PHE A 281 0.24 -17.93 17.57
N ASP A 282 0.24 -17.66 18.88
CA ASP A 282 -0.93 -17.18 19.61
C ASP A 282 -1.49 -15.87 18.99
N GLU A 283 -0.60 -14.94 18.62
CA GLU A 283 -0.97 -13.68 17.94
C GLU A 283 -1.56 -13.91 16.54
N ILE A 284 -1.03 -14.87 15.78
CA ILE A 284 -1.60 -15.27 14.47
C ILE A 284 -3.01 -15.84 14.66
N ILE A 285 -3.25 -16.64 15.69
CA ILE A 285 -4.58 -17.22 15.96
C ILE A 285 -5.59 -16.12 16.32
N ASN A 286 -5.21 -15.14 17.15
CA ASN A 286 -6.07 -13.98 17.41
C ASN A 286 -6.35 -13.19 16.11
N SER A 287 -5.32 -12.95 15.31
CA SER A 287 -5.43 -12.21 14.04
C SER A 287 -6.30 -12.94 13.01
N LEU A 288 -6.40 -14.29 13.06
CA LEU A 288 -7.32 -15.05 12.20
C LEU A 288 -8.79 -14.73 12.48
N GLU A 289 -9.16 -14.52 13.74
CA GLU A 289 -10.53 -14.15 14.13
C GLU A 289 -10.88 -12.73 13.69
N ASP A 290 -9.95 -11.79 13.89
CA ASP A 290 -10.12 -10.40 13.45
C ASP A 290 -10.26 -10.32 11.93
N ALA A 291 -9.36 -10.97 11.18
CA ALA A 291 -9.43 -11.03 9.72
C ALA A 291 -10.73 -11.71 9.24
N ALA A 292 -11.26 -12.70 9.96
CA ALA A 292 -12.52 -13.32 9.60
C ALA A 292 -13.69 -12.33 9.66
N ASN A 293 -13.70 -11.42 10.64
CA ASN A 293 -14.73 -10.39 10.77
C ASN A 293 -14.68 -9.39 9.60
N ASP A 294 -13.49 -8.90 9.28
CA ASP A 294 -13.29 -7.88 8.25
C ASP A 294 -13.50 -8.44 6.83
N VAL A 295 -13.08 -9.68 6.57
CA VAL A 295 -13.28 -10.35 5.28
C VAL A 295 -14.75 -10.71 5.03
N LYS A 296 -15.58 -10.85 6.08
CA LYS A 296 -16.96 -11.34 5.99
C LYS A 296 -17.86 -10.51 5.07
N MET A 297 -17.63 -9.21 4.98
CA MET A 297 -18.40 -8.32 4.10
C MET A 297 -18.12 -8.57 2.61
N PHE A 298 -16.95 -9.12 2.28
CA PHE A 298 -16.50 -9.38 0.91
C PHE A 298 -16.59 -10.87 0.51
N SER A 299 -16.28 -11.78 1.44
CA SER A 299 -16.45 -13.23 1.26
C SER A 299 -16.80 -13.90 2.59
N ARG A 300 -18.09 -14.25 2.74
CA ARG A 300 -18.57 -15.05 3.87
C ARG A 300 -17.92 -16.43 3.92
N LYS A 301 -17.61 -17.01 2.77
CA LYS A 301 -16.98 -18.32 2.68
C LYS A 301 -15.55 -18.28 3.22
N THR A 302 -14.79 -17.26 2.85
CA THR A 302 -13.41 -17.06 3.34
C THR A 302 -13.40 -16.81 4.84
N ALA A 303 -14.28 -15.93 5.33
CA ALA A 303 -14.45 -15.72 6.78
C ALA A 303 -14.70 -17.04 7.54
N GLN A 304 -15.62 -17.87 7.07
CA GLN A 304 -15.88 -19.18 7.67
C GLN A 304 -14.68 -20.13 7.61
N SER A 305 -13.87 -20.06 6.56
CA SER A 305 -12.65 -20.88 6.47
C SER A 305 -11.58 -20.42 7.45
N LEU A 306 -11.44 -19.11 7.68
CA LEU A 306 -10.53 -18.53 8.69
C LEU A 306 -10.98 -18.92 10.11
N GLU A 307 -12.28 -18.76 10.44
CA GLU A 307 -12.88 -19.20 11.71
C GLU A 307 -12.60 -20.70 11.96
N LYS A 308 -12.84 -21.55 10.95
CA LYS A 308 -12.59 -22.99 11.04
C LYS A 308 -11.12 -23.34 11.21
N LEU A 309 -10.21 -22.58 10.58
CA LEU A 309 -8.78 -22.80 10.73
C LEU A 309 -8.34 -22.45 12.14
N SER A 310 -8.80 -21.31 12.69
CA SER A 310 -8.53 -20.90 14.07
C SER A 310 -8.97 -21.98 15.08
N GLU A 311 -10.18 -22.53 14.93
CA GLU A 311 -10.71 -23.53 15.87
C GLU A 311 -10.30 -24.99 15.58
N SER A 312 -9.45 -25.21 14.58
CA SER A 312 -9.14 -26.55 14.07
C SER A 312 -8.37 -27.42 15.07
N GLU A 313 -8.51 -28.74 14.94
CA GLU A 313 -7.75 -29.69 15.77
C GLU A 313 -6.23 -29.53 15.58
N VAL A 314 -5.80 -29.21 14.35
CA VAL A 314 -4.38 -28.98 14.03
C VAL A 314 -3.85 -27.73 14.72
N THR A 315 -4.67 -26.69 14.87
CA THR A 315 -4.31 -25.46 15.60
C THR A 315 -4.11 -25.75 17.09
N LYS A 316 -5.04 -26.51 17.69
CA LYS A 316 -4.96 -26.91 19.10
C LYS A 316 -3.78 -27.85 19.37
N SER A 317 -3.52 -28.80 18.47
CA SER A 317 -2.34 -29.68 18.59
C SER A 317 -1.03 -28.91 18.43
N THR A 318 -0.98 -27.93 17.52
CA THR A 318 0.19 -27.06 17.37
C THR A 318 0.49 -26.32 18.67
N GLU A 319 -0.50 -25.68 19.29
CA GLU A 319 -0.32 -24.97 20.56
C GLU A 319 0.24 -25.90 21.65
N TYR A 320 -0.34 -27.10 21.77
CA TYR A 320 0.11 -28.13 22.70
C TYR A 320 1.57 -28.54 22.45
N HIS A 321 1.94 -28.83 21.21
CA HIS A 321 3.30 -29.26 20.85
C HIS A 321 4.35 -28.16 21.07
N LEU A 322 4.01 -26.90 20.77
CA LEU A 322 4.87 -25.75 21.05
C LEU A 322 5.09 -25.59 22.57
N GLU A 323 4.03 -25.71 23.38
CA GLU A 323 4.14 -25.64 24.85
C GLU A 323 4.95 -26.81 25.42
N LYS A 324 4.74 -28.03 24.92
CA LYS A 324 5.51 -29.21 25.34
C LYS A 324 6.97 -29.15 24.96
N THR A 325 7.31 -28.54 23.83
CA THR A 325 8.69 -28.27 23.44
C THR A 325 9.36 -27.35 24.46
N ILE A 326 8.69 -26.27 24.87
CA ILE A 326 9.19 -25.33 25.91
C ILE A 326 9.41 -26.06 27.24
N GLU A 327 8.44 -26.85 27.69
CA GLU A 327 8.55 -27.62 28.94
C GLU A 327 9.74 -28.60 28.92
N SER A 328 9.93 -29.30 27.81
CA SER A 328 11.00 -30.30 27.65
C SER A 328 12.38 -29.64 27.57
N LEU A 329 12.51 -28.50 26.89
CA LEU A 329 13.76 -27.71 26.86
C LEU A 329 14.14 -27.21 28.26
N ASN A 330 13.16 -26.72 29.03
CA ASN A 330 13.37 -26.30 30.43
C ASN A 330 13.82 -27.48 31.32
N LYS A 331 13.25 -28.67 31.11
CA LYS A 331 13.65 -29.91 31.80
C LYS A 331 14.96 -30.52 31.28
N GLN A 332 15.57 -29.94 30.23
CA GLN A 332 16.76 -30.46 29.54
C GLN A 332 16.55 -31.89 29.02
N ASP A 333 15.36 -32.20 28.51
CA ASP A 333 15.05 -33.48 27.87
C ASP A 333 15.08 -33.32 26.34
N PRO A 334 16.24 -33.56 25.69
CA PRO A 334 16.39 -33.31 24.26
C PRO A 334 15.58 -34.26 23.39
N TYR A 335 15.26 -35.47 23.86
CA TYR A 335 14.53 -36.46 23.06
C TYR A 335 13.05 -36.07 22.93
N ILE A 336 12.40 -35.72 24.06
CA ILE A 336 11.01 -35.24 24.02
C ILE A 336 10.94 -33.88 23.31
N ALA A 337 11.90 -32.99 23.56
CA ALA A 337 11.94 -31.70 22.85
C ALA A 337 12.04 -31.89 21.33
N MET A 338 12.81 -32.86 20.85
CA MET A 338 12.95 -33.16 19.41
C MET A 338 11.64 -33.69 18.81
N ASP A 339 10.98 -34.64 19.49
CA ASP A 339 9.73 -35.23 18.99
C ASP A 339 8.59 -34.20 18.94
N GLU A 340 8.43 -33.40 19.99
CA GLU A 340 7.40 -32.36 20.09
C GLU A 340 7.67 -31.18 19.15
N SER A 341 8.94 -30.77 19.01
CA SER A 341 9.33 -29.73 18.05
C SER A 341 8.99 -30.15 16.63
N TYR A 342 9.33 -31.38 16.25
CA TYR A 342 9.02 -31.92 14.92
C TYR A 342 7.51 -32.00 14.66
N ALA A 343 6.73 -32.43 15.67
CA ALA A 343 5.28 -32.45 15.58
C ALA A 343 4.70 -31.04 15.35
N SER A 344 5.17 -30.04 16.12
CA SER A 344 4.76 -28.65 15.96
C SER A 344 5.09 -28.10 14.56
N LEU A 345 6.28 -28.39 14.04
CA LEU A 345 6.69 -27.99 12.69
C LEU A 345 5.76 -28.60 11.63
N SER A 346 5.48 -29.91 11.74
CA SER A 346 4.58 -30.59 10.79
C SER A 346 3.16 -30.02 10.82
N ASP A 347 2.66 -29.58 11.98
CA ASP A 347 1.32 -29.00 12.08
C ASP A 347 1.30 -27.55 11.57
N LEU A 348 2.33 -26.75 11.84
CA LEU A 348 2.49 -25.42 11.26
C LEU A 348 2.52 -25.45 9.73
N GLU A 349 3.22 -26.42 9.12
CA GLU A 349 3.21 -26.62 7.67
C GLU A 349 1.81 -26.94 7.13
N LYS A 350 0.98 -27.69 7.88
CA LYS A 350 -0.42 -27.97 7.49
C LYS A 350 -1.26 -26.69 7.56
N ILE A 351 -1.11 -25.91 8.63
CA ILE A 351 -1.83 -24.62 8.81
C ILE A 351 -1.44 -23.65 7.69
N GLN A 352 -0.15 -23.51 7.39
CA GLN A 352 0.36 -22.70 6.28
C GLN A 352 -0.24 -23.15 4.93
N ASN A 353 -0.28 -24.46 4.67
CA ASN A 353 -0.88 -25.00 3.46
C ASN A 353 -2.38 -24.71 3.35
N GLU A 354 -3.12 -24.78 4.47
CA GLU A 354 -4.53 -24.43 4.49
C GLU A 354 -4.73 -22.93 4.28
N MET A 355 -3.91 -22.08 4.91
CA MET A 355 -3.92 -20.64 4.71
C MET A 355 -3.68 -20.24 3.24
N ASN A 356 -2.73 -20.91 2.58
CA ASN A 356 -2.49 -20.74 1.14
C ASN A 356 -3.71 -21.11 0.27
N LYS A 357 -4.46 -22.15 0.66
CA LYS A 357 -5.72 -22.50 -0.01
C LYS A 357 -6.78 -21.44 0.23
N ILE A 358 -6.93 -20.96 1.46
CA ILE A 358 -7.89 -19.91 1.82
C ILE A 358 -7.65 -18.67 0.97
N LEU A 359 -6.41 -18.17 0.90
CA LEU A 359 -6.05 -17.03 0.05
C LEU A 359 -6.38 -17.29 -1.44
N SER A 360 -6.03 -18.47 -1.97
CA SER A 360 -6.33 -18.82 -3.35
C SER A 360 -7.83 -18.90 -3.64
N GLU A 361 -8.63 -19.40 -2.69
CA GLU A 361 -10.08 -19.46 -2.82
C GLU A 361 -10.71 -18.08 -2.75
N PHE A 362 -10.25 -17.22 -1.83
CA PHE A 362 -10.69 -15.84 -1.72
C PHE A 362 -10.47 -15.07 -3.03
N GLN A 363 -9.27 -15.17 -3.60
CA GLN A 363 -8.90 -14.58 -4.88
C GLN A 363 -9.78 -15.08 -6.05
N LYS A 364 -10.04 -16.39 -6.11
CA LYS A 364 -10.90 -16.98 -7.15
C LYS A 364 -12.36 -16.54 -7.01
N GLU A 365 -12.89 -16.52 -5.80
CA GLU A 365 -14.27 -16.14 -5.52
C GLU A 365 -14.52 -14.68 -5.88
N THR A 366 -13.68 -13.78 -5.36
CA THR A 366 -13.77 -12.34 -5.61
C THR A 366 -13.60 -12.00 -7.10
N THR A 367 -12.68 -12.67 -7.79
CA THR A 367 -12.50 -12.56 -9.25
C THR A 367 -13.73 -13.03 -10.02
N ARG A 368 -14.33 -14.15 -9.60
CA ARG A 368 -15.51 -14.73 -10.26
C ARG A 368 -16.73 -13.84 -10.08
N ASP A 369 -16.95 -13.31 -8.88
CA ASP A 369 -18.03 -12.37 -8.58
C ASP A 369 -17.88 -11.11 -9.44
N MET A 370 -16.69 -10.50 -9.42
CA MET A 370 -16.39 -9.30 -10.20
C MET A 370 -16.57 -9.54 -11.72
N SER A 371 -16.07 -10.67 -12.23
CA SER A 371 -16.27 -11.07 -13.63
C SER A 371 -17.75 -11.24 -13.99
N SER A 372 -18.59 -11.69 -13.06
CA SER A 372 -20.03 -11.82 -13.27
C SER A 372 -20.68 -10.44 -13.42
N LYS A 373 -20.34 -9.48 -12.56
CA LYS A 373 -20.83 -8.10 -12.62
C LYS A 373 -20.42 -7.41 -13.93
N PHE A 374 -19.16 -7.54 -14.34
CA PHE A 374 -18.71 -7.05 -15.64
C PHE A 374 -19.45 -7.69 -16.82
N ARG A 375 -19.76 -9.00 -16.77
CA ARG A 375 -20.53 -9.67 -17.84
C ARG A 375 -21.95 -9.14 -17.98
N LEU A 376 -22.58 -8.72 -16.88
CA LEU A 376 -23.90 -8.10 -16.93
C LEU A 376 -23.84 -6.77 -17.69
N ILE A 377 -22.90 -5.90 -17.33
CA ILE A 377 -22.69 -4.61 -18.03
C ILE A 377 -22.35 -4.86 -19.50
N LEU A 378 -21.45 -5.82 -19.79
CA LEU A 378 -21.10 -6.18 -21.17
C LEU A 378 -22.32 -6.62 -21.98
N LYS A 379 -23.19 -7.45 -21.40
CA LYS A 379 -24.42 -7.90 -22.06
C LYS A 379 -25.34 -6.71 -22.36
N ASP A 380 -25.47 -5.77 -21.43
CA ASP A 380 -26.27 -4.56 -21.62
C ASP A 380 -25.69 -3.69 -22.74
N LEU A 381 -24.38 -3.42 -22.74
CA LEU A 381 -23.73 -2.62 -23.79
C LEU A 381 -23.85 -3.25 -25.19
N LEU A 382 -23.68 -4.57 -25.29
CA LEU A 382 -23.84 -5.28 -26.57
C LEU A 382 -25.29 -5.25 -27.05
N SER A 383 -26.26 -5.38 -26.13
CA SER A 383 -27.69 -5.25 -26.46
C SER A 383 -28.02 -3.83 -26.92
N LEU A 384 -27.51 -2.82 -26.23
CA LEU A 384 -27.66 -1.41 -26.59
C LEU A 384 -27.05 -1.09 -27.95
N SER A 385 -25.83 -1.58 -28.21
CA SER A 385 -25.18 -1.40 -29.50
C SER A 385 -26.02 -1.99 -30.64
N LYS A 386 -26.61 -3.16 -30.43
CA LYS A 386 -27.49 -3.80 -31.41
C LYS A 386 -28.79 -3.05 -31.62
N SER A 387 -29.43 -2.57 -30.55
CA SER A 387 -30.63 -1.72 -30.65
C SER A 387 -30.32 -0.41 -31.38
N GLN A 388 -29.18 0.21 -31.10
CA GLN A 388 -28.73 1.44 -31.73
C GLN A 388 -28.43 1.24 -33.22
N GLU A 389 -27.84 0.11 -33.60
CA GLU A 389 -27.61 -0.29 -35.00
C GLU A 389 -28.93 -0.53 -35.76
N SER A 390 -29.91 -1.17 -35.11
CA SER A 390 -31.25 -1.36 -35.67
C SER A 390 -31.96 -0.02 -35.90
N LEU A 391 -31.96 0.85 -34.89
CA LEU A 391 -32.56 2.18 -34.98
C LEU A 391 -31.91 3.03 -36.07
N LYS A 392 -30.59 2.95 -36.20
CA LYS A 392 -29.84 3.60 -37.28
C LYS A 392 -30.27 3.09 -38.66
N SER A 393 -30.37 1.78 -38.82
CA SER A 393 -30.80 1.15 -40.07
C SER A 393 -32.22 1.60 -40.45
N GLU A 394 -33.12 1.72 -39.48
CA GLU A 394 -34.46 2.25 -39.72
C GLU A 394 -34.43 3.75 -40.09
N THR A 395 -33.61 4.54 -39.40
CA THR A 395 -33.41 5.96 -39.70
C THR A 395 -32.92 6.19 -41.13
N GLU A 396 -32.03 5.32 -41.65
CA GLU A 396 -31.54 5.35 -43.03
C GLU A 396 -32.63 5.12 -44.08
N LEU A 397 -33.66 4.33 -43.74
CA LEU A 397 -34.76 3.99 -44.65
C LEU A 397 -35.89 5.03 -44.64
N ILE A 398 -35.94 5.91 -43.64
CA ILE A 398 -37.02 6.88 -43.47
C ILE A 398 -36.75 8.17 -44.28
N PRO A 399 -37.71 8.64 -45.09
CA PRO A 399 -37.56 9.92 -45.81
C PRO A 399 -37.37 11.12 -44.87
N ARG A 400 -36.53 12.07 -45.28
CA ARG A 400 -36.10 13.25 -44.48
C ARG A 400 -37.23 14.01 -43.76
N ASN A 401 -38.42 14.13 -44.36
CA ASN A 401 -39.52 14.91 -43.78
C ASN A 401 -40.62 14.04 -43.14
N SER A 402 -40.38 12.74 -42.97
CA SER A 402 -41.37 11.80 -42.46
C SER A 402 -41.74 12.12 -41.01
N PRO A 403 -43.04 12.15 -40.67
CA PRO A 403 -43.50 12.24 -39.29
C PRO A 403 -42.99 11.10 -38.39
N ARG A 404 -42.65 9.93 -38.97
CA ARG A 404 -42.13 8.76 -38.24
C ARG A 404 -40.76 9.01 -37.57
N LEU A 405 -40.04 10.07 -37.94
CA LEU A 405 -38.79 10.42 -37.26
C LEU A 405 -39.00 10.75 -35.77
N ASN A 406 -40.19 11.22 -35.39
CA ASN A 406 -40.55 11.41 -33.98
C ASN A 406 -40.68 10.07 -33.23
N ASP A 407 -41.17 9.03 -33.88
CA ASP A 407 -41.26 7.69 -33.28
C ASP A 407 -39.85 7.12 -33.04
N LEU A 408 -38.94 7.30 -34.00
CA LEU A 408 -37.53 6.94 -33.85
C LEU A 408 -36.82 7.77 -32.76
N ALA A 409 -37.22 9.02 -32.53
CA ALA A 409 -36.71 9.82 -31.42
C ALA A 409 -37.13 9.23 -30.06
N LEU A 410 -38.36 8.68 -29.95
CA LEU A 410 -38.80 7.97 -28.75
C LEU A 410 -38.01 6.68 -28.54
N GLU A 411 -37.75 5.91 -29.59
CA GLU A 411 -36.89 4.73 -29.52
C GLU A 411 -35.45 5.10 -29.12
N GLN A 412 -34.90 6.18 -29.68
CA GLN A 412 -33.60 6.72 -29.30
C GLN A 412 -33.54 7.08 -27.81
N GLN A 413 -34.60 7.68 -27.27
CA GLN A 413 -34.72 7.99 -25.84
C GLN A 413 -34.79 6.72 -24.98
N MET A 414 -35.49 5.67 -25.44
CA MET A 414 -35.54 4.40 -24.72
C MET A 414 -34.15 3.76 -24.62
N ILE A 415 -33.39 3.73 -25.72
CA ILE A 415 -32.01 3.22 -25.73
C ILE A 415 -31.12 4.07 -24.82
N GLN A 416 -31.25 5.40 -24.87
CA GLN A 416 -30.51 6.31 -23.99
C GLN A 416 -30.81 6.04 -22.50
N ASN A 417 -32.08 5.84 -22.13
CA ASN A 417 -32.47 5.53 -20.76
C ASN A 417 -31.91 4.18 -20.28
N GLN A 418 -31.86 3.18 -21.15
CA GLN A 418 -31.24 1.90 -20.85
C GLN A 418 -29.72 2.03 -20.70
N LEU A 419 -29.06 2.89 -21.48
CA LEU A 419 -27.65 3.23 -21.28
C LEU A 419 -27.42 3.90 -19.91
N THR A 420 -28.32 4.78 -19.46
CA THR A 420 -28.25 5.35 -18.10
C THR A 420 -28.25 4.26 -17.03
N GLN A 421 -29.05 3.21 -17.19
CA GLN A 421 -29.06 2.07 -16.25
C GLN A 421 -27.72 1.30 -16.29
N ALA A 422 -27.18 1.04 -17.49
CA ALA A 422 -25.88 0.38 -17.64
C ALA A 422 -24.73 1.23 -17.05
N MET A 423 -24.79 2.56 -17.20
CA MET A 423 -23.86 3.51 -16.55
C MET A 423 -23.98 3.46 -15.03
N GLY A 424 -25.21 3.45 -14.48
CA GLY A 424 -25.44 3.29 -13.04
C GLY A 424 -24.84 1.99 -12.49
N ASN A 425 -25.00 0.88 -13.23
CA ASN A 425 -24.37 -0.40 -12.87
C ASN A 425 -22.84 -0.32 -12.93
N ALA A 426 -22.28 0.38 -13.93
CA ALA A 426 -20.83 0.58 -14.05
C ALA A 426 -20.26 1.46 -12.93
N ILE A 427 -20.97 2.52 -12.52
CA ILE A 427 -20.60 3.38 -11.38
C ILE A 427 -20.70 2.59 -10.07
N SER A 428 -21.77 1.83 -9.88
CA SER A 428 -21.87 0.95 -8.70
C SER A 428 -20.71 -0.05 -8.67
N LEU A 429 -20.25 -0.53 -9.83
CA LEU A 429 -19.12 -1.43 -9.91
C LEU A 429 -17.78 -0.73 -9.70
N SER A 430 -17.64 0.55 -10.08
CA SER A 430 -16.41 1.31 -9.87
C SER A 430 -16.09 1.52 -8.39
N LYS A 431 -17.11 1.58 -7.53
CA LYS A 431 -16.96 1.57 -6.06
C LYS A 431 -16.34 0.28 -5.52
N GLU A 432 -16.36 -0.82 -6.29
CA GLU A 432 -15.84 -2.10 -5.84
C GLU A 432 -14.50 -2.50 -6.46
N THR A 433 -14.05 -1.84 -7.54
CA THR A 433 -12.82 -2.20 -8.27
C THR A 433 -12.23 -1.04 -9.07
N PHE A 434 -10.90 -1.01 -9.16
CA PHE A 434 -10.13 -0.12 -10.03
C PHE A 434 -10.29 -0.42 -11.53
N LEU A 435 -10.80 -1.59 -11.87
CA LEU A 435 -10.94 -2.01 -13.28
C LEU A 435 -11.97 -1.18 -14.05
N VAL A 436 -12.94 -0.56 -13.37
CA VAL A 436 -13.79 0.42 -14.03
C VAL A 436 -13.00 1.72 -14.18
N SER A 437 -12.33 1.84 -15.33
CA SER A 437 -11.43 2.95 -15.60
C SER A 437 -12.18 4.22 -16.03
N PRO A 438 -11.57 5.41 -15.86
CA PRO A 438 -12.09 6.66 -16.44
C PRO A 438 -12.26 6.57 -17.96
N GLU A 439 -11.43 5.77 -18.66
CA GLU A 439 -11.57 5.51 -20.09
C GLU A 439 -12.89 4.81 -20.42
N MET A 440 -13.28 3.81 -19.63
CA MET A 440 -14.59 3.16 -19.76
C MET A 440 -15.71 4.17 -19.51
N GLY A 441 -15.62 4.98 -18.45
CA GLY A 441 -16.58 6.05 -18.16
C GLY A 441 -16.72 7.04 -19.33
N LYS A 442 -15.61 7.46 -19.93
CA LYS A 442 -15.58 8.34 -21.11
C LYS A 442 -16.28 7.72 -22.31
N MET A 443 -16.08 6.43 -22.59
CA MET A 443 -16.77 5.74 -23.69
C MET A 443 -18.29 5.72 -23.48
N LEU A 444 -18.74 5.43 -22.26
CA LEU A 444 -20.16 5.43 -21.92
C LEU A 444 -20.77 6.84 -22.01
N GLY A 445 -20.06 7.85 -21.47
CA GLY A 445 -20.49 9.25 -21.56
C GLY A 445 -20.53 9.77 -23.00
N THR A 446 -19.56 9.39 -23.83
CA THR A 446 -19.56 9.72 -25.26
C THR A 446 -20.76 9.08 -25.95
N ALA A 447 -21.04 7.80 -25.70
CA ALA A 447 -22.23 7.15 -26.25
C ALA A 447 -23.51 7.88 -25.85
N TYR A 448 -23.65 8.25 -24.58
CA TYR A 448 -24.81 8.98 -24.06
C TYR A 448 -24.99 10.34 -24.74
N ALA A 449 -23.92 11.14 -24.84
CA ALA A 449 -23.95 12.45 -25.49
C ALA A 449 -24.31 12.34 -26.98
N GLN A 450 -23.76 11.34 -27.69
CA GLN A 450 -24.07 11.11 -29.10
C GLN A 450 -25.53 10.66 -29.30
N MET A 451 -26.07 9.83 -28.41
CA MET A 451 -27.50 9.48 -28.40
C MET A 451 -28.39 10.70 -28.16
N ASP A 452 -27.98 11.63 -27.31
CA ASP A 452 -28.72 12.85 -27.02
C ASP A 452 -28.82 13.78 -28.25
N VAL A 453 -27.67 14.00 -28.90
CA VAL A 453 -27.62 14.77 -30.15
C VAL A 453 -28.41 14.09 -31.26
N SER A 454 -28.32 12.76 -31.37
CA SER A 454 -29.12 11.97 -32.32
C SER A 454 -30.61 12.19 -32.11
N LYS A 455 -31.08 12.11 -30.86
CA LYS A 455 -32.48 12.33 -30.48
C LYS A 455 -32.96 13.73 -30.89
N GLY A 456 -32.19 14.78 -30.58
CA GLY A 456 -32.53 16.14 -30.99
C GLY A 456 -32.69 16.27 -32.51
N LYS A 457 -31.75 15.70 -33.27
CA LYS A 457 -31.82 15.69 -34.73
C LYS A 457 -33.01 14.91 -35.29
N LEU A 458 -33.44 13.83 -34.64
CA LEU A 458 -34.65 13.09 -35.03
C LEU A 458 -35.92 13.93 -34.81
N VAL A 459 -36.02 14.64 -33.69
CA VAL A 459 -37.12 15.57 -33.38
C VAL A 459 -37.18 16.74 -34.38
N GLU A 460 -36.01 17.25 -34.79
CA GLU A 460 -35.87 18.30 -35.81
C GLU A 460 -36.13 17.80 -37.25
N ARG A 461 -36.48 16.52 -37.42
CA ARG A 461 -36.64 15.85 -38.73
C ARG A 461 -35.38 15.86 -39.58
N ASN A 462 -34.22 15.78 -38.94
CA ASN A 462 -32.92 15.67 -39.58
C ASN A 462 -32.33 14.24 -39.41
N GLY A 463 -32.99 13.24 -40.00
CA GLY A 463 -32.56 11.83 -39.92
C GLY A 463 -31.13 11.60 -40.45
N ASN A 464 -30.76 12.21 -41.57
CA ASN A 464 -29.40 12.13 -42.12
C ASN A 464 -28.33 12.62 -41.12
N GLY A 465 -28.63 13.70 -40.40
CA GLY A 465 -27.73 14.22 -39.39
C GLY A 465 -27.65 13.32 -38.15
N SER A 466 -28.74 12.63 -37.79
CA SER A 466 -28.81 11.72 -36.64
C SER A 466 -27.95 10.48 -36.86
N ILE A 467 -27.93 9.89 -38.06
CA ILE A 467 -27.18 8.66 -38.40
C ILE A 467 -25.70 8.75 -38.02
N VAL A 468 -25.07 9.92 -38.20
CA VAL A 468 -23.66 10.15 -37.81
C VAL A 468 -23.48 9.94 -36.31
N ASN A 469 -24.33 10.56 -35.48
CA ASN A 469 -24.27 10.42 -34.03
C ASN A 469 -24.67 9.02 -33.57
N GLN A 470 -25.62 8.37 -34.25
CA GLN A 470 -25.97 6.98 -33.98
C GLN A 470 -24.78 6.04 -34.23
N ASN A 471 -23.99 6.25 -35.29
CA ASN A 471 -22.75 5.51 -35.55
C ASN A 471 -21.68 5.73 -34.47
N GLU A 472 -21.48 6.98 -34.03
CA GLU A 472 -20.52 7.31 -32.97
C GLU A 472 -20.93 6.68 -31.62
N ALA A 473 -22.23 6.65 -31.32
CA ALA A 473 -22.76 5.95 -30.16
C ALA A 473 -22.48 4.44 -30.22
N ILE A 474 -22.73 3.80 -31.38
CA ILE A 474 -22.40 2.37 -31.60
C ILE A 474 -20.91 2.11 -31.38
N THR A 475 -20.05 2.95 -31.95
CA THR A 475 -18.59 2.82 -31.82
C THR A 475 -18.17 2.91 -30.36
N SER A 476 -18.69 3.90 -29.63
CA SER A 476 -18.38 4.12 -28.22
C SER A 476 -18.87 2.96 -27.32
N LEU A 477 -20.07 2.43 -27.57
CA LEU A 477 -20.59 1.25 -26.86
C LEU A 477 -19.73 0.00 -27.08
N ASN A 478 -19.24 -0.19 -28.31
CA ASN A 478 -18.39 -1.33 -28.66
C ASN A 478 -16.98 -1.21 -28.07
N GLU A 479 -16.38 -0.02 -28.05
CA GLU A 479 -15.11 0.21 -27.36
C GLU A 479 -15.26 0.03 -25.85
N GLY A 480 -16.35 0.53 -25.24
CA GLY A 480 -16.67 0.23 -23.83
C GLY A 480 -16.80 -1.28 -23.56
N SER A 481 -17.48 -2.01 -24.45
CA SER A 481 -17.61 -3.48 -24.36
C SER A 481 -16.26 -4.19 -24.45
N LYS A 482 -15.36 -3.71 -25.31
CA LYS A 482 -14.01 -4.23 -25.47
C LYS A 482 -13.14 -4.00 -24.24
N ILE A 483 -13.23 -2.82 -23.61
CA ILE A 483 -12.57 -2.53 -22.32
C ILE A 483 -13.06 -3.54 -21.26
N ILE A 484 -14.37 -3.76 -21.16
CA ILE A 484 -14.91 -4.76 -20.21
C ILE A 484 -14.36 -6.17 -20.48
N ILE A 485 -14.31 -6.59 -21.74
CA ILE A 485 -13.76 -7.91 -22.12
C ILE A 485 -12.28 -8.00 -21.72
N GLN A 486 -11.50 -6.93 -21.93
CA GLN A 486 -10.11 -6.85 -21.51
C GLN A 486 -9.99 -6.95 -19.99
N ASN A 487 -10.81 -6.22 -19.23
CA ASN A 487 -10.82 -6.29 -17.76
C ASN A 487 -11.20 -7.69 -17.25
N ILE A 488 -12.22 -8.33 -17.84
CA ILE A 488 -12.59 -9.72 -17.49
C ILE A 488 -11.43 -10.68 -17.77
N LYS A 489 -10.76 -10.51 -18.91
CA LYS A 489 -9.61 -11.33 -19.26
C LYS A 489 -8.45 -11.09 -18.28
N GLN A 490 -8.14 -9.83 -18.00
CA GLN A 490 -7.11 -9.44 -17.03
C GLN A 490 -7.37 -10.07 -15.67
N MET A 491 -8.59 -9.99 -15.13
CA MET A 491 -8.96 -10.63 -13.87
C MET A 491 -8.77 -12.15 -13.89
N LYS A 492 -9.17 -12.81 -14.98
CA LYS A 492 -9.04 -14.26 -15.10
C LYS A 492 -7.58 -14.69 -15.17
N ASP A 493 -6.75 -13.92 -15.86
CA ASP A 493 -5.33 -14.20 -16.05
C ASP A 493 -4.51 -13.81 -14.81
N SER A 494 -4.91 -12.75 -14.09
CA SER A 494 -4.30 -12.28 -12.85
C SER A 494 -4.65 -13.15 -11.64
N GLY A 495 -5.88 -13.68 -11.58
CA GLY A 495 -6.46 -14.22 -10.35
C GLY A 495 -6.80 -13.13 -9.31
N SER A 496 -6.66 -11.86 -9.67
CA SER A 496 -6.88 -10.69 -8.82
C SER A 496 -7.94 -9.80 -9.45
N ALA A 497 -8.91 -9.39 -8.65
CA ALA A 497 -10.03 -8.55 -9.08
C ALA A 497 -9.65 -7.06 -9.26
N SER A 498 -8.35 -6.71 -9.13
CA SER A 498 -7.81 -5.34 -9.13
C SER A 498 -7.11 -4.92 -10.43
N GLY A 499 -6.38 -5.82 -11.13
CA GLY A 499 -6.06 -5.66 -12.57
C GLY A 499 -4.61 -5.71 -13.08
N TYR A 500 -3.54 -5.70 -12.28
CA TYR A 500 -2.17 -5.42 -12.81
C TYR A 500 -1.20 -6.63 -12.98
N ASN A 501 -1.55 -7.84 -12.51
CA ASN A 501 -0.70 -9.05 -12.61
C ASN A 501 -0.24 -9.46 -14.03
N GLU A 502 -0.85 -8.93 -15.11
CA GLU A 502 -0.46 -9.22 -16.49
C GLU A 502 0.91 -8.59 -16.84
N PHE A 503 1.23 -7.41 -16.31
CA PHE A 503 2.50 -6.73 -16.60
C PHE A 503 3.68 -7.49 -16.01
N LEU A 504 3.55 -7.92 -14.75
CA LEU A 504 4.55 -8.71 -14.05
C LEU A 504 4.63 -10.13 -14.61
N LYS A 505 3.51 -10.81 -14.90
CA LYS A 505 3.55 -12.12 -15.56
C LYS A 505 4.18 -12.05 -16.95
N GLN A 506 3.99 -10.96 -17.70
CA GLN A 506 4.67 -10.76 -18.98
C GLN A 506 6.17 -10.49 -18.80
N MET A 507 6.56 -9.67 -17.82
CA MET A 507 7.98 -9.43 -17.47
C MET A 507 8.66 -10.69 -16.95
N GLU A 508 8.04 -11.44 -16.05
CA GLU A 508 8.51 -12.71 -15.48
C GLU A 508 8.63 -13.79 -16.57
N LYS A 509 7.66 -13.85 -17.49
CA LYS A 509 7.72 -14.72 -18.66
C LYS A 509 8.81 -14.30 -19.65
N MET A 510 9.09 -13.01 -19.80
CA MET A 510 10.21 -12.51 -20.59
C MET A 510 11.55 -12.80 -19.93
N ALA A 511 11.67 -12.62 -18.61
CA ALA A 511 12.83 -12.97 -17.81
C ALA A 511 13.11 -14.47 -17.86
N SER A 512 12.08 -15.31 -17.73
CA SER A 512 12.19 -16.77 -17.86
C SER A 512 12.61 -17.20 -19.27
N LYS A 513 12.07 -16.55 -20.32
CA LYS A 513 12.53 -16.78 -21.71
C LYS A 513 13.97 -16.33 -21.91
N GLN A 514 14.34 -15.19 -21.33
CA GLN A 514 15.69 -14.65 -21.39
C GLN A 514 16.68 -15.55 -20.64
N GLN A 515 16.28 -16.14 -19.51
CA GLN A 515 17.06 -17.13 -18.78
C GLN A 515 17.31 -18.38 -19.64
N GLY A 516 16.28 -18.93 -20.30
CA GLY A 516 16.46 -20.05 -21.22
C GLY A 516 17.38 -19.73 -22.41
N ILE A 517 17.35 -18.49 -22.93
CA ILE A 517 18.29 -18.02 -23.96
C ILE A 517 19.72 -17.94 -23.39
N ASN A 518 19.89 -17.51 -22.13
CA ASN A 518 21.18 -17.43 -21.46
C ASN A 518 21.79 -18.83 -21.24
N ASP A 519 20.95 -19.83 -20.90
CA ASP A 519 21.37 -21.23 -20.72
C ASP A 519 21.85 -21.85 -22.04
N GLN A 520 21.13 -21.60 -23.14
CA GLN A 520 21.57 -22.00 -24.48
C GLN A 520 22.89 -21.32 -24.89
N GLY A 521 23.06 -20.06 -24.52
CA GLY A 521 24.30 -19.31 -24.70
C GLY A 521 25.48 -19.86 -23.90
N MET A 522 25.24 -20.30 -22.67
CA MET A 522 26.25 -20.95 -21.82
C MET A 522 26.69 -22.28 -22.43
N GLN A 523 25.77 -23.05 -22.99
CA GLN A 523 26.07 -24.30 -23.69
C GLN A 523 26.94 -24.08 -24.94
N LEU A 524 26.74 -22.96 -25.66
CA LEU A 524 27.60 -22.55 -26.78
C LEU A 524 29.00 -22.10 -26.33
N ALA A 525 29.12 -21.49 -25.14
CA ALA A 525 30.39 -21.03 -24.58
C ALA A 525 31.29 -22.18 -24.09
N LEU A 526 30.72 -23.33 -23.73
CA LEU A 526 31.46 -24.54 -23.29
C LEU A 526 32.19 -25.29 -24.42
N GLY A 527 32.05 -24.86 -25.68
CA GLY A 527 33.03 -25.12 -26.75
C GLY A 527 33.12 -26.51 -27.38
N GLN A 528 32.27 -27.49 -27.03
CA GLN A 528 32.42 -28.90 -27.46
C GLN A 528 31.45 -29.37 -28.58
N MET A 529 30.84 -28.49 -29.37
CA MET A 529 29.82 -28.86 -30.36
C MET A 529 30.24 -28.69 -31.83
N ALA A 530 29.67 -29.51 -32.71
CA ALA A 530 29.86 -29.44 -34.16
C ALA A 530 29.29 -28.13 -34.76
N ASN A 531 29.95 -27.59 -35.79
CA ASN A 531 29.58 -26.31 -36.40
C ASN A 531 28.13 -26.25 -36.96
N SER A 532 27.57 -27.39 -37.41
CA SER A 532 26.18 -27.47 -37.87
C SER A 532 25.19 -27.27 -36.71
N LEU A 533 25.46 -27.90 -35.56
CA LEU A 533 24.65 -27.76 -34.36
C LEU A 533 24.74 -26.36 -33.75
N LYS A 534 25.95 -25.76 -33.76
CA LYS A 534 26.20 -24.38 -33.33
C LYS A 534 25.33 -23.37 -34.10
N ASN A 535 25.25 -23.53 -35.43
CA ASN A 535 24.45 -22.64 -36.28
C ASN A 535 22.94 -22.79 -36.04
N SER A 536 22.47 -24.02 -35.78
CA SER A 536 21.06 -24.28 -35.47
C SER A 536 20.64 -23.63 -34.15
N ILE A 537 21.46 -23.77 -33.10
CA ILE A 537 21.20 -23.16 -31.79
C ILE A 537 21.20 -21.62 -31.90
N MET A 538 22.15 -21.03 -32.63
CA MET A 538 22.17 -19.57 -32.85
C MET A 538 20.93 -19.06 -33.59
N GLN A 539 20.41 -19.78 -34.59
CA GLN A 539 19.17 -19.40 -35.27
C GLN A 539 17.96 -19.46 -34.34
N GLN A 540 17.89 -20.47 -33.47
CA GLN A 540 16.83 -20.59 -32.48
C GLN A 540 16.90 -19.45 -31.45
N MET A 541 18.09 -19.15 -30.93
CA MET A 541 18.31 -18.03 -30.02
C MET A 541 17.93 -16.70 -30.66
N LEU A 542 18.25 -16.49 -31.94
CA LEU A 542 17.87 -15.29 -32.69
C LEU A 542 16.35 -15.13 -32.79
N ALA A 543 15.63 -16.21 -33.10
CA ALA A 543 14.17 -16.19 -33.16
C ALA A 543 13.55 -15.89 -31.78
N GLN A 544 14.08 -16.50 -30.72
CA GLN A 544 13.63 -16.25 -29.35
C GLN A 544 13.93 -14.80 -28.91
N GLN A 545 15.11 -14.27 -29.21
CA GLN A 545 15.48 -12.87 -28.92
C GLN A 545 14.59 -11.86 -29.66
N LYS A 546 14.28 -12.11 -30.94
CA LYS A 546 13.31 -11.30 -31.69
C LYS A 546 11.91 -11.34 -31.07
N GLY A 547 11.50 -12.49 -30.54
CA GLY A 547 10.24 -12.62 -29.80
C GLY A 547 10.21 -11.79 -28.50
N VAL A 548 11.28 -11.85 -27.69
CA VAL A 548 11.43 -11.03 -26.47
C VAL A 548 11.41 -9.54 -26.82
N ARG A 549 12.09 -9.14 -27.90
CA ARG A 549 12.12 -7.76 -28.40
C ARG A 549 10.74 -7.22 -28.77
N GLN A 550 9.92 -8.03 -29.45
CA GLN A 550 8.57 -7.66 -29.86
C GLN A 550 7.64 -7.50 -28.65
N SER A 551 7.69 -8.42 -27.69
CA SER A 551 6.92 -8.31 -26.44
C SER A 551 7.30 -7.05 -25.65
N LEU A 552 8.60 -6.76 -25.54
CA LEU A 552 9.09 -5.54 -24.87
C LEU A 552 8.64 -4.25 -25.57
N ASN A 553 8.66 -4.20 -26.91
CA ASN A 553 8.19 -3.03 -27.66
C ASN A 553 6.69 -2.80 -27.53
N LYS A 554 5.89 -3.86 -27.51
CA LYS A 554 4.45 -3.75 -27.27
C LYS A 554 4.16 -3.15 -25.90
N MET A 555 4.88 -3.63 -24.88
CA MET A 555 4.82 -3.12 -23.51
C MET A 555 5.26 -1.64 -23.40
N ILE A 556 6.34 -1.23 -24.08
CA ILE A 556 6.79 0.17 -24.15
C ILE A 556 5.72 1.09 -24.78
N ASN A 557 5.05 0.64 -25.84
CA ASN A 557 4.04 1.44 -26.54
C ASN A 557 2.74 1.58 -25.74
N GLU A 558 2.32 0.53 -25.03
CA GLU A 558 1.17 0.58 -24.11
C GLU A 558 1.40 1.58 -22.96
N MET A 559 2.66 1.74 -22.50
CA MET A 559 3.04 2.70 -21.47
C MET A 559 3.14 4.15 -21.98
N LYS A 560 3.57 4.37 -23.23
CA LYS A 560 3.69 5.74 -23.82
C LYS A 560 2.36 6.44 -23.99
N ASN A 561 1.28 5.71 -24.26
CA ASN A 561 -0.06 6.28 -24.43
C ASN A 561 -0.72 6.72 -23.11
N LYS A 562 -0.10 6.40 -21.96
CA LYS A 562 -0.57 6.76 -20.61
C LYS A 562 0.13 7.97 -19.98
N GLY A 563 0.88 8.77 -20.76
CA GLY A 563 1.54 9.99 -20.26
C GLY A 563 2.70 9.78 -19.27
N LYS A 564 3.11 8.54 -18.98
CA LYS A 564 4.16 8.22 -18.00
C LYS A 564 5.57 8.59 -18.51
N GLN A 565 6.25 9.55 -17.87
CA GLN A 565 7.70 9.72 -18.02
C GLN A 565 8.43 8.66 -17.19
N GLY A 566 8.74 7.50 -17.78
CA GLY A 566 9.39 6.38 -17.07
C GLY A 566 10.15 5.39 -17.96
N LEU A 567 10.59 5.80 -19.15
CA LEU A 567 11.11 4.90 -20.20
C LEU A 567 12.61 4.54 -20.11
N GLY A 568 13.33 4.98 -19.07
CA GLY A 568 14.80 4.91 -19.00
C GLY A 568 15.40 3.50 -19.12
N ASP A 569 14.97 2.56 -18.27
CA ASP A 569 15.54 1.21 -18.26
C ASP A 569 14.99 0.28 -19.35
N LEU A 570 13.70 0.38 -19.70
CA LEU A 570 13.12 -0.44 -20.77
C LEU A 570 13.74 -0.13 -22.14
N ASN A 571 14.09 1.13 -22.41
CA ASN A 571 14.82 1.51 -23.63
C ASN A 571 16.26 0.99 -23.62
N SER A 572 16.88 0.87 -22.44
CA SER A 572 18.23 0.34 -22.27
C SER A 572 18.25 -1.18 -22.47
N ILE A 573 17.27 -1.91 -21.91
CA ILE A 573 17.04 -3.35 -22.17
C ILE A 573 16.82 -3.59 -23.67
N SER A 574 15.99 -2.76 -24.28
CA SER A 574 15.71 -2.77 -25.73
C SER A 574 17.00 -2.67 -26.57
N LYS A 575 17.91 -1.75 -26.22
CA LYS A 575 19.19 -1.57 -26.91
C LYS A 575 20.14 -2.77 -26.74
N GLU A 576 20.19 -3.36 -25.55
CA GLU A 576 21.00 -4.57 -25.32
C GLU A 576 20.46 -5.77 -26.10
N ILE A 577 19.13 -5.93 -26.20
CA ILE A 577 18.52 -6.96 -27.05
C ILE A 577 18.89 -6.73 -28.53
N ASP A 578 18.84 -5.48 -29.01
CA ASP A 578 19.22 -5.15 -30.40
C ASP A 578 20.70 -5.47 -30.69
N LYS A 579 21.59 -5.32 -29.70
CA LYS A 579 23.00 -5.70 -29.81
C LYS A 579 23.16 -7.23 -29.91
N VAL A 580 22.47 -7.99 -29.05
CA VAL A 580 22.50 -9.46 -29.08
C VAL A 580 21.93 -10.00 -30.40
N ILE A 581 20.85 -9.40 -30.92
CA ILE A 581 20.27 -9.76 -32.23
C ILE A 581 21.29 -9.55 -33.35
N ASN A 582 21.96 -8.39 -33.38
CA ASN A 582 22.98 -8.08 -34.40
C ASN A 582 24.17 -9.06 -34.37
N ASP A 583 24.63 -9.45 -33.19
CA ASP A 583 25.73 -10.43 -33.01
C ASP A 583 25.33 -11.82 -33.54
N LEU A 584 24.11 -12.27 -33.19
CA LEU A 584 23.55 -13.55 -33.64
C LEU A 584 23.30 -13.58 -35.16
N GLU A 585 22.88 -12.47 -35.77
CA GLU A 585 22.70 -12.35 -37.23
C GLU A 585 24.04 -12.47 -37.98
N LYS A 586 25.12 -11.94 -37.41
CA LYS A 586 26.49 -12.10 -37.91
C LYS A 586 27.10 -13.48 -37.61
N LYS A 587 26.30 -14.40 -37.02
CA LYS A 587 26.71 -15.74 -36.58
C LYS A 587 27.89 -15.70 -35.58
N ASN A 588 27.95 -14.64 -34.79
CA ASN A 588 29.03 -14.40 -33.84
C ASN A 588 28.49 -14.45 -32.41
N TYR A 589 28.93 -15.44 -31.62
CA TYR A 589 28.61 -15.52 -30.20
C TYR A 589 29.90 -15.45 -29.39
N THR A 590 30.14 -14.29 -28.78
CA THR A 590 31.34 -13.98 -28.00
C THR A 590 31.02 -13.85 -26.51
N GLU A 591 32.04 -13.75 -25.66
CA GLU A 591 31.87 -13.43 -24.25
C GLU A 591 31.10 -12.12 -24.04
N SER A 592 31.30 -11.11 -24.91
CA SER A 592 30.53 -9.87 -24.87
C SER A 592 29.04 -10.10 -25.14
N THR A 593 28.68 -11.02 -26.04
CA THR A 593 27.28 -11.35 -26.36
C THR A 593 26.63 -12.08 -25.18
N SER A 594 27.37 -12.97 -24.51
CA SER A 594 26.93 -13.65 -23.28
C SER A 594 26.75 -12.69 -22.10
N GLN A 595 27.65 -11.71 -21.94
CA GLN A 595 27.53 -10.68 -20.91
C GLN A 595 26.33 -9.75 -21.16
N SER A 596 26.07 -9.34 -22.41
CA SER A 596 24.87 -8.59 -22.77
C SER A 596 23.59 -9.36 -22.44
N GLN A 597 23.56 -10.67 -22.70
CA GLN A 597 22.47 -11.58 -22.32
C GLN A 597 22.20 -11.65 -20.80
N LYS A 598 23.26 -11.74 -19.99
CA LYS A 598 23.14 -11.70 -18.52
C LYS A 598 22.68 -10.33 -18.02
N LYS A 599 23.14 -9.24 -18.65
CA LYS A 599 22.70 -7.87 -18.35
C LYS A 599 21.22 -7.64 -18.68
N ILE A 600 20.72 -8.21 -19.78
CA ILE A 600 19.30 -8.15 -20.13
C ILE A 600 18.46 -8.79 -19.01
N LEU A 601 18.86 -9.98 -18.54
CA LEU A 601 18.15 -10.68 -17.46
C LEU A 601 18.23 -9.91 -16.13
N SER A 602 19.43 -9.47 -15.72
CA SER A 602 19.61 -8.65 -14.52
C SER A 602 18.74 -7.40 -14.61
N ARG A 603 18.80 -6.64 -15.71
CA ARG A 603 17.99 -5.43 -15.88
C ARG A 603 16.49 -5.71 -15.95
N MET A 604 16.05 -6.89 -16.41
CA MET A 604 14.63 -7.28 -16.34
C MET A 604 14.19 -7.52 -14.90
N LEU A 605 15.03 -8.17 -14.09
CA LEU A 605 14.81 -8.39 -12.65
C LEU A 605 14.98 -7.10 -11.82
N ASP A 606 15.90 -6.23 -12.24
CA ASP A 606 16.17 -4.92 -11.64
C ASP A 606 15.10 -3.91 -12.06
N SER A 607 14.58 -3.97 -13.29
CA SER A 607 13.40 -3.17 -13.69
C SER A 607 12.15 -3.68 -13.00
N GLN A 608 12.06 -4.98 -12.74
CA GLN A 608 11.00 -5.53 -11.89
C GLN A 608 11.09 -4.93 -10.48
N THR A 609 12.27 -4.69 -9.90
CA THR A 609 12.43 -4.11 -8.55
C THR A 609 12.43 -2.57 -8.52
N SER A 610 13.02 -1.91 -9.52
CA SER A 610 13.15 -0.45 -9.62
C SER A 610 11.88 0.24 -10.15
N MET A 611 10.95 -0.52 -10.75
CA MET A 611 9.61 -0.01 -11.06
C MET A 611 8.65 0.01 -9.87
N THR A 612 8.94 -0.71 -8.77
CA THR A 612 8.26 -0.43 -7.49
C THR A 612 8.91 0.69 -6.71
N GLN A 613 10.23 0.80 -6.75
CA GLN A 613 10.96 1.81 -5.97
C GLN A 613 10.90 3.23 -6.56
N ARG A 614 9.89 3.56 -7.37
CA ARG A 614 9.85 4.79 -8.17
C ARG A 614 9.05 5.92 -7.53
N GLY A 615 9.29 6.16 -6.24
CA GLY A 615 9.01 7.42 -5.55
C GLY A 615 10.24 8.34 -5.40
N VAL A 616 11.46 7.87 -5.69
CA VAL A 616 12.68 8.70 -5.53
C VAL A 616 13.18 9.19 -6.89
N ASP A 617 12.74 10.39 -7.29
CA ASP A 617 13.30 11.12 -8.43
C ASP A 617 14.54 11.89 -7.94
N ASP A 618 15.74 11.58 -8.45
CA ASP A 618 16.96 12.41 -8.28
C ASP A 618 16.87 13.70 -9.13
N LYS A 619 15.77 14.45 -8.99
CA LYS A 619 15.66 15.81 -9.54
C LYS A 619 16.36 16.75 -8.58
N ARG A 620 17.57 17.17 -8.95
CA ARG A 620 18.27 18.29 -8.33
C ARG A 620 17.40 19.56 -8.45
N LYS A 621 16.58 19.86 -7.45
CA LYS A 621 16.00 21.19 -7.23
C LYS A 621 17.15 22.11 -6.81
N SER A 622 17.43 23.11 -7.63
CA SER A 622 18.36 24.19 -7.26
C SER A 622 17.57 25.23 -6.47
N GLU A 623 17.55 25.10 -5.16
CA GLU A 623 17.19 26.20 -4.27
C GLU A 623 18.43 27.08 -4.05
N THR A 624 18.30 28.37 -4.34
CA THR A 624 19.26 29.39 -3.90
C THR A 624 19.35 29.35 -2.38
N ALA A 625 20.57 29.35 -1.84
CA ALA A 625 20.82 29.15 -0.42
C ALA A 625 20.12 30.19 0.46
N GLU A 626 18.99 29.80 1.05
CA GLU A 626 18.50 30.34 2.30
C GLU A 626 18.98 29.47 3.46
N GLN A 627 19.11 30.08 4.63
CA GLN A 627 19.72 29.51 5.81
C GLN A 627 18.81 28.42 6.39
N VAL A 628 19.05 27.18 5.98
CA VAL A 628 18.33 25.99 6.48
C VAL A 628 18.68 25.77 7.95
N ASN A 629 17.73 26.08 8.84
CA ASN A 629 17.60 25.34 10.09
C ASN A 629 17.06 23.95 9.71
N LEU A 630 17.84 22.90 10.01
CA LEU A 630 17.34 21.53 9.92
C LEU A 630 16.32 21.31 11.04
N ASP A 631 15.04 21.37 10.69
CA ASP A 631 14.00 20.69 11.46
C ASP A 631 14.00 19.20 11.06
N GLY A 632 14.18 18.35 12.06
CA GLY A 632 14.58 16.96 11.91
C GLY A 632 13.48 15.98 11.48
N ILE A 633 13.97 14.86 10.94
CA ILE A 633 13.34 13.53 10.91
C ILE A 633 12.51 13.32 12.17
N ILE A 634 11.22 12.96 11.98
CA ILE A 634 10.24 12.44 12.95
C ILE A 634 10.59 12.83 14.40
N GLY A 635 9.99 13.93 14.86
CA GLY A 635 10.23 14.48 16.18
C GLY A 635 10.35 13.39 17.25
N MET A 636 11.48 13.42 17.96
CA MET A 636 11.54 12.87 19.31
C MET A 636 10.29 13.35 20.06
N PRO A 637 9.65 12.50 20.89
CA PRO A 637 8.59 12.95 21.77
C PRO A 637 9.08 14.22 22.48
N LYS A 638 8.24 15.25 22.62
CA LYS A 638 8.62 16.53 23.27
C LYS A 638 9.20 16.35 24.69
N ASP A 639 9.09 15.16 25.28
CA ASP A 639 9.67 14.79 26.56
C ASP A 639 11.04 14.09 26.50
N LEU A 640 11.65 13.96 25.31
CA LEU A 640 12.97 13.36 25.10
C LEU A 640 13.13 11.96 25.72
N GLY A 641 12.05 11.19 25.81
CA GLY A 641 12.09 9.84 26.40
C GLY A 641 12.16 9.84 27.93
N GLN A 642 11.88 10.96 28.61
CA GLN A 642 11.55 10.90 30.02
C GLN A 642 10.21 10.20 30.19
N ARG A 643 10.20 8.98 30.74
CA ARG A 643 8.96 8.35 31.23
C ARG A 643 8.23 9.37 32.10
N GLN A 644 7.16 9.98 31.57
CA GLN A 644 6.28 10.84 32.36
C GLN A 644 5.83 10.00 33.55
N SER A 645 6.18 10.46 34.75
CA SER A 645 5.77 9.77 35.98
C SER A 645 4.25 9.64 35.95
N PHE A 646 3.76 8.42 35.81
CA PHE A 646 2.33 8.06 35.81
C PHE A 646 1.57 8.75 36.95
N ILE A 647 2.25 8.95 38.08
CA ILE A 647 1.78 9.65 39.28
C ILE A 647 1.52 11.14 39.03
N ILE A 648 2.34 11.82 38.22
CA ILE A 648 2.16 13.23 37.85
C ILE A 648 0.99 13.40 36.88
N ASN A 649 0.81 12.49 35.92
CA ASN A 649 -0.35 12.51 35.02
C ASN A 649 -1.65 12.17 35.75
N ALA A 650 -1.63 11.19 36.67
CA ALA A 650 -2.76 10.88 37.54
C ALA A 650 -3.11 12.05 38.47
N MET A 651 -2.10 12.76 39.02
CA MET A 651 -2.29 13.96 39.82
C MET A 651 -2.93 15.08 39.00
N ASN A 652 -2.42 15.37 37.80
CA ASN A 652 -2.95 16.42 36.94
C ASN A 652 -4.38 16.11 36.48
N LYS A 653 -4.69 14.84 36.16
CA LYS A 653 -6.04 14.40 35.85
C LYS A 653 -6.98 14.57 37.04
N ALA A 654 -6.56 14.17 38.24
CA ALA A 654 -7.35 14.36 39.46
C ALA A 654 -7.57 15.85 39.79
N LEU A 655 -6.58 16.72 39.57
CA LEU A 655 -6.70 18.16 39.81
C LEU A 655 -7.65 18.86 38.81
N ASN A 656 -7.75 18.33 37.59
CA ASN A 656 -8.60 18.85 36.52
C ASN A 656 -10.05 18.37 36.59
N SER A 657 -10.40 17.45 37.49
CA SER A 657 -11.77 16.94 37.68
C SER A 657 -12.70 17.86 38.49
N GLY A 658 -12.34 19.14 38.68
CA GLY A 658 -13.24 20.16 39.25
C GLY A 658 -13.37 20.21 40.78
N TYR A 659 -12.46 19.58 41.54
CA TYR A 659 -12.50 19.60 43.01
C TYR A 659 -12.22 20.99 43.62
N SER A 660 -12.72 21.23 44.84
CA SER A 660 -12.47 22.49 45.56
C SER A 660 -11.00 22.65 45.95
N ARG A 661 -10.59 23.91 46.20
CA ARG A 661 -9.19 24.30 46.45
C ARG A 661 -8.52 23.50 47.59
N ASP A 662 -9.29 23.16 48.64
CA ASP A 662 -8.79 22.39 49.78
C ASP A 662 -8.54 20.92 49.43
N TYR A 663 -9.42 20.31 48.63
CA TYR A 663 -9.24 18.96 48.12
C TYR A 663 -8.10 18.88 47.10
N GLN A 664 -7.94 19.89 46.24
CA GLN A 664 -6.80 19.99 45.34
C GLN A 664 -5.45 20.01 46.09
N ASN A 665 -5.41 20.68 47.25
CA ASN A 665 -4.21 20.68 48.10
C ASN A 665 -3.94 19.32 48.75
N MET A 666 -4.98 18.59 49.17
CA MET A 666 -4.83 17.21 49.68
C MET A 666 -4.39 16.25 48.57
N ILE A 667 -4.96 16.36 47.38
CA ILE A 667 -4.58 15.58 46.18
C ILE A 667 -3.09 15.81 45.87
N ARG A 668 -2.63 17.07 45.83
CA ARG A 668 -1.21 17.38 45.62
C ARG A 668 -0.31 16.77 46.71
N ARG A 669 -0.70 16.85 47.99
CA ARG A 669 0.08 16.25 49.09
C ARG A 669 0.17 14.73 48.97
N TYR A 670 -0.92 14.06 48.60
CA TYR A 670 -0.99 12.62 48.43
C TYR A 670 -0.13 12.12 47.25
N PHE A 671 -0.23 12.76 46.08
CA PHE A 671 0.57 12.37 44.92
C PHE A 671 2.06 12.74 45.08
N ASN A 672 2.37 13.82 45.80
CA ASN A 672 3.75 14.17 46.14
C ASN A 672 4.38 13.19 47.13
N SER A 673 3.64 12.65 48.11
CA SER A 673 4.16 11.61 49.01
C SER A 673 4.41 10.30 48.26
N LEU A 674 3.49 9.88 47.38
CA LEU A 674 3.69 8.72 46.50
C LEU A 674 4.95 8.82 45.63
N ASN A 675 5.21 10.01 45.09
CA ASN A 675 6.40 10.28 44.27
C ASN A 675 7.71 10.24 45.10
N GLN A 676 7.66 10.64 46.38
CA GLN A 676 8.81 10.52 47.30
C GLN A 676 9.06 9.07 47.74
N THR A 677 8.02 8.27 47.97
CA THR A 677 8.15 6.85 48.32
C THR A 677 8.77 6.05 47.15
N GLN A 678 8.41 6.37 45.91
CA GLN A 678 8.98 5.72 44.72
C GLN A 678 10.48 6.04 44.54
N LYS A 679 10.91 7.25 44.90
CA LYS A 679 12.35 7.62 44.93
C LYS A 679 13.12 6.94 46.06
N GLY A 680 12.50 6.73 47.23
CA GLY A 680 13.10 6.00 48.36
C GLY A 680 13.35 4.51 48.09
N ILE A 681 12.43 3.85 47.37
CA ILE A 681 12.54 2.43 46.99
C ILE A 681 13.68 2.20 45.95
N LEU A 682 13.97 3.22 45.13
CA LEU A 682 15.08 3.20 44.17
C LEU A 682 16.44 3.54 44.80
N SER A 683 16.48 4.28 45.91
CA SER A 683 17.73 4.55 46.64
C SER A 683 18.15 3.43 47.57
N ASP A 684 17.20 2.74 48.23
CA ASP A 684 17.50 1.64 49.16
C ASP A 684 17.98 0.36 48.45
N THR A 685 17.66 0.19 47.16
CA THR A 685 18.17 -0.92 46.34
C THR A 685 19.60 -0.70 45.84
N ILE A 686 20.15 0.50 45.96
CA ILE A 686 21.53 0.83 45.53
C ILE A 686 22.51 0.86 46.72
N GLN A 687 22.06 0.99 47.97
CA GLN A 687 22.96 1.15 49.14
C GLN A 687 23.19 -0.08 50.02
N ASN A 688 22.52 -1.23 49.82
CA ASN A 688 22.80 -2.44 50.60
C ASN A 688 23.43 -3.57 49.75
N LYS A 689 24.74 -3.48 49.55
CA LYS A 689 25.63 -4.66 49.43
C LYS A 689 26.67 -4.59 50.54
N LEU A 690 26.42 -5.31 51.63
CA LEU A 690 27.44 -5.66 52.63
C LEU A 690 28.47 -6.61 52.00
N PRO A 691 29.75 -6.55 52.40
CA PRO A 691 30.79 -7.42 51.88
C PRO A 691 30.69 -8.81 52.54
N ILE A 692 30.65 -9.86 51.74
CA ILE A 692 30.92 -11.23 52.20
C ILE A 692 32.40 -11.50 51.91
N GLU A 693 33.19 -11.57 52.98
CA GLU A 693 34.56 -12.05 52.99
C GLU A 693 34.62 -13.52 52.56
N ILE A 694 35.64 -13.82 51.75
CA ILE A 694 36.13 -15.17 51.47
C ILE A 694 37.01 -15.60 52.63
N ILE A 695 36.63 -16.64 53.39
CA ILE A 695 37.56 -17.56 54.06
C ILE A 695 36.92 -18.96 54.08
N GLU A 696 37.64 -19.92 53.48
CA GLU A 696 37.51 -21.40 53.42
C GLU A 696 36.15 -22.06 53.13
#